data_AF-A0A507ZYN4-F1
#
_entry.id   AF-A0A507ZYN4-F1
#
_cell.length_a   1.000
_cell.length_b   1.000
_cell.length_c   1.000
_cell.angle_alpha   90.00
_cell.angle_beta   90.00
_cell.angle_gamma   90.00
#
_symmetry.space_group_name_H-M   'P 1'
#
loop_
_entity.id
_entity.type
_entity.pdbx_description
1 polymer ?
#
loop_
_entity_poly.entity_id
_entity_poly.type
_entity_poly.pdbx_seq_one_letter_code
_entity_poly.pdbx_strand_id
1 'polypeptide(L)'
;ARTVHDIARLLGRRDGIQALEAEIAEAIVEHIRAETMPFDAALAPAAASYLAGELAVANPVLMVSASARGLVDALRARLTTAQAWAGFEQALAALERRPGARWALVREWLLALCADPEHAADARHVDEAAGLLLLGEALALKPTTTGLHADIEGLLGEHPRIAEGRMRLAVDDFAARLREHRDRFVPGYRRYQAQRQALAEREREAMRLDAFKPRPLSSFVRNKLINDVYLAVIGDNLAKQMGTVGESKRSDLMGLLMMISPPGYGKTTLMEYVAHRLGLNFMKINGPALGHEVRSLDPAQAPDATARQELEKLNLALEMGNNVMLYVDDIQHTHPEFLQKFISLCDGTRRIEGVWKGRTRTYDMRGKKFCVVMAGNPYTESGEVFKIPDMLANRADIYNLGDVLGGMEEAFKLSYVENCLTSNPVLAPLATRDLADLYRFVDKAEGRPFSANALSHSYSGAEVNEITATLERLLKLRDVVYRVNQQYIASAAQADKYRTEPPFKLQGSYRNMNKLAEKVSPAMNEAELQRLVSDHYLGEAQLLTTGAEENLLKLAELRGVIDETQGKRWAQIKRDFLRNKAMGGEDADVGQRVVAQLADLSEGMKSLASVADAREPVAAAPWPALLAALEKLAVREPAPAPVPVSETREADTAPSASALLTALAPLVESLQARTEQQSLLLGELVRLAGQGGGREPALSETERQAQLEKALKEFSDRLHGRIQR
;
A
#
# COMPACT_ATOMS: atom_id res chain seq x y z
N ALA A 1 6.57 44.70 -53.76
CA ALA A 1 7.86 44.04 -53.49
C ALA A 1 8.95 45.02 -53.00
N ARG A 2 9.46 45.93 -53.82
CA ARG A 2 10.56 46.87 -53.46
C ARG A 2 10.37 47.60 -52.13
N THR A 3 9.26 48.33 -51.99
CA THR A 3 8.93 49.10 -50.78
C THR A 3 8.93 48.24 -49.51
N VAL A 4 8.40 47.02 -49.63
CA VAL A 4 8.29 46.07 -48.51
C VAL A 4 9.67 45.49 -48.16
N HIS A 5 10.51 45.25 -49.16
CA HIS A 5 11.89 44.81 -48.96
C HIS A 5 12.76 45.93 -48.36
N ASP A 6 12.56 47.17 -48.76
CA ASP A 6 13.21 48.34 -48.18
C ASP A 6 12.81 48.54 -46.71
N ILE A 7 11.52 48.34 -46.38
CA ILE A 7 11.05 48.33 -44.98
C ILE A 7 11.76 47.24 -44.17
N ALA A 8 11.88 46.02 -44.71
CA ALA A 8 12.56 44.93 -44.01
C ALA A 8 14.06 45.19 -43.84
N ARG A 9 14.72 45.76 -44.86
CA ARG A 9 16.16 46.08 -44.83
C ARG A 9 16.48 47.25 -43.91
N LEU A 10 15.69 48.32 -43.98
CA LEU A 10 15.96 49.58 -43.26
C LEU A 10 15.41 49.58 -41.83
N LEU A 11 14.28 48.89 -41.59
CA LEU A 11 13.56 48.92 -40.31
C LEU A 11 13.47 47.54 -39.63
N GLY A 12 14.00 46.48 -40.24
CA GLY A 12 14.06 45.14 -39.65
C GLY A 12 12.71 44.41 -39.54
N ARG A 13 11.62 44.95 -40.12
CA ARG A 13 10.25 44.40 -40.02
C ARG A 13 9.93 43.55 -41.26
N ARG A 14 9.58 42.28 -41.06
CA ARG A 14 9.31 41.32 -42.16
C ARG A 14 7.83 41.02 -42.38
N ASP A 15 6.94 41.57 -41.55
CA ASP A 15 5.49 41.32 -41.62
C ASP A 15 4.92 41.63 -43.01
N GLY A 16 5.36 42.73 -43.63
CA GLY A 16 4.96 43.08 -44.98
C GLY A 16 5.45 42.10 -46.04
N ILE A 17 6.66 41.53 -45.88
CA ILE A 17 7.19 40.52 -46.82
C ILE A 17 6.31 39.28 -46.73
N GLN A 18 5.99 38.83 -45.51
CA GLN A 18 5.15 37.66 -45.28
C GLN A 18 3.75 37.84 -45.86
N ALA A 19 3.14 39.02 -45.72
CA ALA A 19 1.85 39.33 -46.31
C ALA A 19 1.90 39.28 -47.85
N LEU A 20 2.94 39.88 -48.46
CA LEU A 20 3.13 39.85 -49.91
C LEU A 20 3.39 38.43 -50.44
N GLU A 21 4.20 37.64 -49.73
CA GLU A 21 4.46 36.24 -50.08
C GLU A 21 3.16 35.41 -50.01
N ALA A 22 2.30 35.66 -49.03
CA ALA A 22 1.00 34.99 -48.92
C ALA A 22 0.06 35.38 -50.09
N GLU A 23 -0.03 36.67 -50.42
CA GLU A 23 -0.83 37.17 -51.55
C GLU A 23 -0.38 36.56 -52.88
N ILE A 24 0.94 36.55 -53.14
CA ILE A 24 1.50 35.94 -54.35
C ILE A 24 1.25 34.42 -54.36
N ALA A 25 1.39 33.74 -53.23
CA ALA A 25 1.14 32.29 -53.16
C ALA A 25 -0.32 31.95 -53.48
N GLU A 26 -1.28 32.74 -52.98
CA GLU A 26 -2.70 32.58 -53.28
C GLU A 26 -2.97 32.77 -54.78
N ALA A 27 -2.44 33.83 -55.39
CA ALA A 27 -2.56 34.10 -56.82
C ALA A 27 -1.94 32.97 -57.68
N ILE A 28 -0.82 32.40 -57.26
CA ILE A 28 -0.20 31.23 -57.93
C ILE A 28 -1.14 30.02 -57.87
N VAL A 29 -1.73 29.71 -56.70
CA VAL A 29 -2.65 28.58 -56.55
C VAL A 29 -3.91 28.78 -57.39
N GLU A 30 -4.45 30.00 -57.43
CA GLU A 30 -5.60 30.34 -58.27
C GLU A 30 -5.27 30.13 -59.76
N HIS A 31 -4.12 30.63 -60.22
CA HIS A 31 -3.69 30.46 -61.61
C HIS A 31 -3.47 28.99 -61.98
N ILE A 32 -2.84 28.19 -61.10
CA ILE A 32 -2.66 26.75 -61.31
C ILE A 32 -4.00 26.06 -61.56
N ARG A 33 -5.04 26.42 -60.78
CA ARG A 33 -6.39 25.85 -60.91
C ARG A 33 -7.11 26.35 -62.15
N ALA A 34 -7.11 27.65 -62.39
CA ALA A 34 -7.81 28.28 -63.50
C ALA A 34 -7.32 27.78 -64.87
N GLU A 35 -6.00 27.65 -65.01
CA GLU A 35 -5.35 27.29 -66.26
C GLU A 35 -5.00 25.79 -66.37
N THR A 36 -5.37 24.98 -65.37
CA THR A 36 -5.07 23.54 -65.31
C THR A 36 -3.57 23.24 -65.46
N MET A 37 -2.72 24.02 -64.79
CA MET A 37 -1.26 23.83 -64.83
C MET A 37 -0.85 22.55 -64.08
N PRO A 38 0.15 21.79 -64.55
CA PRO A 38 0.55 20.51 -63.95
C PRO A 38 1.48 20.66 -62.74
N PHE A 39 1.26 21.66 -61.88
CA PHE A 39 2.10 21.92 -60.71
C PHE A 39 1.36 21.64 -59.39
N ASP A 40 2.08 21.16 -58.39
CA ASP A 40 1.54 21.00 -57.03
C ASP A 40 1.37 22.36 -56.35
N ALA A 41 0.16 22.64 -55.89
CA ALA A 41 -0.17 23.85 -55.12
C ALA A 41 0.69 24.00 -53.85
N ALA A 42 1.22 22.91 -53.30
CA ALA A 42 2.14 22.95 -52.15
C ALA A 42 3.45 23.70 -52.43
N LEU A 43 3.83 23.90 -53.71
CA LEU A 43 5.01 24.65 -54.10
C LEU A 43 4.80 26.17 -54.08
N ALA A 44 3.55 26.64 -54.06
CA ALA A 44 3.21 28.05 -54.18
C ALA A 44 3.90 28.96 -53.14
N PRO A 45 4.03 28.59 -51.85
CA PRO A 45 4.74 29.43 -50.87
C PRO A 45 6.22 29.62 -51.22
N ALA A 46 6.90 28.58 -51.69
CA ALA A 46 8.31 28.67 -52.07
C ALA A 46 8.49 29.51 -53.36
N ALA A 47 7.61 29.31 -54.35
CA ALA A 47 7.58 30.09 -55.57
C ALA A 47 7.29 31.58 -55.30
N ALA A 48 6.35 31.85 -54.40
CA ALA A 48 6.00 33.21 -53.99
C ALA A 48 7.16 33.92 -53.28
N SER A 49 7.87 33.23 -52.39
CA SER A 49 9.07 33.78 -51.73
C SER A 49 10.18 34.12 -52.72
N TYR A 50 10.43 33.23 -53.68
CA TYR A 50 11.39 33.49 -54.76
C TYR A 50 10.96 34.69 -55.63
N LEU A 51 9.72 34.69 -56.11
CA LEU A 51 9.20 35.76 -56.96
C LEU A 51 9.16 37.11 -56.24
N ALA A 52 8.78 37.15 -54.97
CA ALA A 52 8.80 38.37 -54.15
C ALA A 52 10.22 38.94 -54.02
N GLY A 53 11.23 38.07 -53.91
CA GLY A 53 12.64 38.44 -53.89
C GLY A 53 13.11 39.05 -55.22
N GLU A 54 12.79 38.40 -56.34
CA GLU A 54 13.16 38.88 -57.67
C GLU A 54 12.48 40.22 -58.01
N LEU A 55 11.18 40.37 -57.69
CA LEU A 55 10.44 41.61 -57.87
C LEU A 55 10.92 42.76 -56.96
N ALA A 56 11.74 42.47 -55.94
CA ALA A 56 12.38 43.50 -55.13
C ALA A 56 13.56 44.18 -55.84
N VAL A 57 14.04 43.63 -56.96
CA VAL A 57 15.15 44.19 -57.76
C VAL A 57 14.63 45.15 -58.83
N ALA A 58 15.46 46.13 -59.22
CA ALA A 58 15.14 47.16 -60.22
C ALA A 58 14.85 46.57 -61.62
N ASN A 59 15.66 45.61 -62.04
CA ASN A 59 15.55 44.88 -63.30
C ASN A 59 15.71 43.38 -62.98
N PRO A 60 14.62 42.65 -62.70
CA PRO A 60 14.70 41.24 -62.34
C PRO A 60 15.25 40.45 -63.53
N VAL A 61 16.21 39.55 -63.25
CA VAL A 61 16.76 38.62 -64.22
C VAL A 61 16.67 37.24 -63.60
N LEU A 62 15.82 36.38 -64.17
CA LEU A 62 15.64 35.04 -63.63
C LEU A 62 16.77 34.14 -64.12
N MET A 63 17.37 33.41 -63.19
CA MET A 63 18.44 32.49 -63.52
C MET A 63 17.87 31.16 -64.01
N VAL A 64 18.53 30.59 -65.01
CA VAL A 64 18.18 29.28 -65.58
C VAL A 64 19.41 28.37 -65.55
N SER A 65 19.22 27.08 -65.29
CA SER A 65 20.31 26.11 -65.31
C SER A 65 20.89 25.89 -66.71
N ALA A 66 22.19 25.62 -66.79
CA ALA A 66 22.83 25.24 -68.05
C ALA A 66 22.22 23.96 -68.65
N SER A 67 21.83 22.99 -67.82
CA SER A 67 21.13 21.76 -68.24
C SER A 67 19.79 22.06 -68.91
N ALA A 68 18.96 22.93 -68.33
CA ALA A 68 17.68 23.32 -68.95
C ALA A 68 17.89 24.00 -70.32
N ARG A 69 18.92 24.86 -70.43
CA ARG A 69 19.27 25.46 -71.72
C ARG A 69 19.74 24.42 -72.74
N GLY A 70 20.59 23.48 -72.31
CA GLY A 70 21.06 22.38 -73.13
C GLY A 70 19.91 21.52 -73.68
N LEU A 71 18.91 21.20 -72.85
CA LEU A 71 17.71 20.47 -73.29
C LEU A 71 16.92 21.23 -74.36
N VAL A 72 16.75 22.54 -74.22
CA VAL A 72 16.06 23.38 -75.22
C VAL A 72 16.84 23.40 -76.54
N ASP A 73 18.15 23.60 -76.48
CA ASP A 73 19.00 23.65 -77.67
C ASP A 73 19.06 22.27 -78.38
N ALA A 74 19.13 21.17 -77.61
CA ALA A 74 19.08 19.80 -78.13
C ALA A 74 17.74 19.45 -78.77
N LEU A 75 16.61 19.82 -78.14
CA LEU A 75 15.28 19.64 -78.71
C LEU A 75 15.16 20.41 -80.03
N ARG A 76 15.61 21.67 -80.06
CA ARG A 76 15.59 22.50 -81.26
C ARG A 76 16.42 21.91 -82.40
N ALA A 77 17.62 21.42 -82.09
CA ALA A 77 18.49 20.77 -83.07
C ALA A 77 17.84 19.50 -83.66
N ARG A 78 17.25 18.65 -82.80
CA ARG A 78 16.59 17.40 -83.22
C ARG A 78 15.36 17.67 -84.10
N LEU A 79 14.53 18.63 -83.73
CA LEU A 79 13.34 19.01 -84.49
C LEU A 79 13.66 19.74 -85.80
N THR A 80 14.74 20.52 -85.83
CA THR A 80 15.19 21.19 -87.05
C THR A 80 15.77 20.18 -88.05
N THR A 81 16.56 19.21 -87.57
CA THR A 81 17.06 18.10 -88.39
C THR A 81 15.93 17.28 -88.99
N ALA A 82 14.85 17.05 -88.22
CA ALA A 82 13.65 16.36 -88.67
C ALA A 82 12.65 17.23 -89.47
N GLN A 83 12.98 18.50 -89.75
CA GLN A 83 12.09 19.48 -90.42
C GLN A 83 10.72 19.67 -89.73
N ALA A 84 10.64 19.40 -88.42
CA ALA A 84 9.41 19.45 -87.62
C ALA A 84 9.29 20.71 -86.75
N TRP A 85 10.35 21.54 -86.67
CA TRP A 85 10.39 22.72 -85.80
C TRP A 85 9.26 23.73 -86.08
N ALA A 86 9.03 24.08 -87.36
CA ALA A 86 7.98 25.03 -87.74
C ALA A 86 6.57 24.52 -87.37
N GLY A 87 6.32 23.21 -87.53
CA GLY A 87 5.04 22.60 -87.13
C GLY A 87 4.86 22.59 -85.61
N PHE A 88 5.93 22.39 -84.86
CA PHE A 88 5.93 22.50 -83.40
C PHE A 88 5.65 23.93 -82.93
N GLU A 89 6.27 24.94 -83.53
CA GLU A 89 5.98 26.36 -83.22
C GLU A 89 4.53 26.74 -83.53
N GLN A 90 3.98 26.27 -84.66
CA GLN A 90 2.58 26.47 -85.00
C GLN A 90 1.63 25.80 -83.99
N ALA A 91 1.96 24.59 -83.53
CA ALA A 91 1.18 23.91 -82.50
C ALA A 91 1.21 24.68 -81.16
N LEU A 92 2.35 25.26 -80.78
CA LEU A 92 2.46 26.11 -79.60
C LEU A 92 1.67 27.42 -79.74
N ALA A 93 1.69 28.06 -80.91
CA ALA A 93 0.92 29.27 -81.19
C ALA A 93 -0.59 29.00 -81.14
N ALA A 94 -1.06 27.86 -81.67
CA ALA A 94 -2.46 27.47 -81.59
C ALA A 94 -2.96 27.26 -80.14
N LEU A 95 -2.05 26.97 -79.20
CA LEU A 95 -2.34 26.75 -77.78
C LEU A 95 -2.10 27.99 -76.90
N GLU A 96 -1.89 29.18 -77.49
CA GLU A 96 -1.58 30.40 -76.73
C GLU A 96 -2.62 30.72 -75.63
N ARG A 97 -3.91 30.53 -75.93
CA ARG A 97 -5.03 30.74 -74.98
C ARG A 97 -5.28 29.58 -74.01
N ARG A 98 -4.44 28.54 -74.04
CA ARG A 98 -4.54 27.34 -73.18
C ARG A 98 -3.17 27.01 -72.57
N PRO A 99 -2.66 27.85 -71.66
CA PRO A 99 -1.30 27.73 -71.11
C PRO A 99 -1.00 26.36 -70.50
N GLY A 100 -1.95 25.72 -69.80
CA GLY A 100 -1.75 24.36 -69.28
C GLY A 100 -1.50 23.31 -70.38
N ALA A 101 -2.26 23.36 -71.47
CA ALA A 101 -2.06 22.47 -72.61
C ALA A 101 -0.77 22.78 -73.38
N ARG A 102 -0.45 24.08 -73.52
CA ARG A 102 0.81 24.55 -74.14
C ARG A 102 2.03 24.07 -73.36
N TRP A 103 1.97 24.15 -72.03
CA TRP A 103 3.00 23.61 -71.13
C TRP A 103 3.15 22.10 -71.27
N ALA A 104 2.04 21.36 -71.19
CA ALA A 104 2.05 19.91 -71.30
C ALA A 104 2.69 19.43 -72.62
N LEU A 105 2.36 20.08 -73.75
CA LEU A 105 2.96 19.74 -75.04
C LEU A 105 4.49 19.87 -75.03
N VAL A 106 5.03 21.00 -74.55
CA VAL A 106 6.50 21.18 -74.46
C VAL A 106 7.13 20.15 -73.54
N ARG A 107 6.49 19.90 -72.40
CA ARG A 107 6.97 18.95 -71.40
C ARG A 107 7.05 17.52 -71.97
N GLU A 108 6.05 17.07 -72.73
CA GLU A 108 6.07 15.76 -73.38
C GLU A 108 7.21 15.63 -74.40
N TRP A 109 7.46 16.66 -75.21
CA TRP A 109 8.59 16.68 -76.14
C TRP A 109 9.95 16.59 -75.43
N LEU A 110 10.11 17.32 -74.33
CA LEU A 110 11.33 17.31 -73.52
C LEU A 110 11.52 15.99 -72.75
N LEU A 111 10.44 15.40 -72.23
CA LEU A 111 10.48 14.06 -71.60
C LEU A 111 10.85 12.98 -72.62
N ALA A 112 10.29 13.05 -73.83
CA ALA A 112 10.64 12.16 -74.93
C ALA A 112 12.12 12.30 -75.34
N LEU A 113 12.68 13.52 -75.31
CA LEU A 113 14.10 13.74 -75.51
C LEU A 113 14.94 13.11 -74.39
N CYS A 114 14.51 13.24 -73.14
CA CYS A 114 15.19 12.67 -71.97
C CYS A 114 15.10 11.13 -71.87
N ALA A 115 14.27 10.48 -72.70
CA ALA A 115 14.28 9.02 -72.83
C ALA A 115 15.57 8.51 -73.52
N ASP A 116 16.27 9.39 -74.24
CA ASP A 116 17.59 9.11 -74.80
C ASP A 116 18.65 9.07 -73.68
N PRO A 117 19.49 8.02 -73.57
CA PRO A 117 20.50 7.91 -72.52
C PRO A 117 21.45 9.12 -72.42
N GLU A 118 21.67 9.84 -73.52
CA GLU A 118 22.49 11.05 -73.56
C GLU A 118 21.91 12.19 -72.69
N HIS A 119 20.58 12.31 -72.61
CA HIS A 119 19.88 13.38 -71.90
C HIS A 119 19.15 12.91 -70.63
N ALA A 120 19.20 11.62 -70.32
CA ALA A 120 18.50 11.04 -69.17
C ALA A 120 18.91 11.67 -67.83
N ALA A 121 20.17 12.08 -67.69
CA ALA A 121 20.66 12.74 -66.47
C ALA A 121 20.04 14.13 -66.23
N ASP A 122 19.56 14.79 -67.29
CA ASP A 122 18.98 16.14 -67.23
C ASP A 122 17.45 16.13 -67.07
N ALA A 123 16.80 14.96 -67.00
CA ALA A 123 15.34 14.82 -66.91
C ALA A 123 14.68 15.64 -65.79
N ARG A 124 15.40 15.88 -64.68
CA ARG A 124 14.92 16.72 -63.56
C ARG A 124 14.78 18.22 -63.92
N HIS A 125 15.41 18.67 -65.00
CA HIS A 125 15.39 20.06 -65.48
C HIS A 125 14.33 20.32 -66.55
N VAL A 126 13.47 19.34 -66.86
CA VAL A 126 12.46 19.43 -67.92
C VAL A 126 11.46 20.58 -67.68
N ASP A 127 10.95 20.75 -66.45
CA ASP A 127 9.99 21.80 -66.17
C ASP A 127 10.64 23.20 -66.29
N GLU A 128 11.92 23.33 -65.92
CA GLU A 128 12.68 24.56 -66.11
C GLU A 128 12.95 24.85 -67.61
N ALA A 129 13.29 23.82 -68.39
CA ALA A 129 13.48 23.91 -69.84
C ALA A 129 12.18 24.28 -70.57
N ALA A 130 11.04 23.75 -70.12
CA ALA A 130 9.73 24.12 -70.66
C ALA A 130 9.42 25.60 -70.41
N GLY A 131 9.69 26.09 -69.20
CA GLY A 131 9.57 27.51 -68.87
C GLY A 131 10.48 28.40 -69.73
N LEU A 132 11.75 28.00 -69.92
CA LEU A 132 12.70 28.72 -70.77
C LEU A 132 12.22 28.80 -72.22
N LEU A 133 11.71 27.70 -72.79
CA LEU A 133 11.22 27.69 -74.17
C LEU A 133 9.96 28.55 -74.36
N LEU A 134 9.05 28.54 -73.38
CA LEU A 134 7.76 29.23 -73.48
C LEU A 134 7.85 30.73 -73.13
N LEU A 135 8.74 31.10 -72.23
CA LEU A 135 8.81 32.45 -71.64
C LEU A 135 10.14 33.17 -71.93
N GLY A 136 11.10 32.52 -72.58
CA GLY A 136 12.45 33.07 -72.77
C GLY A 136 12.54 34.33 -73.62
N GLU A 137 11.52 34.64 -74.42
CA GLU A 137 11.43 35.91 -75.15
C GLU A 137 10.72 37.01 -74.34
N ALA A 138 9.84 36.64 -73.42
CA ALA A 138 9.04 37.56 -72.61
C ALA A 138 9.74 37.97 -71.30
N LEU A 139 10.65 37.14 -70.78
CA LEU A 139 11.36 37.35 -69.53
C LEU A 139 12.86 37.46 -69.77
N ALA A 140 13.53 38.32 -68.99
CA ALA A 140 14.99 38.40 -68.97
C ALA A 140 15.55 37.16 -68.24
N LEU A 141 15.94 36.14 -69.00
CA LEU A 141 16.51 34.90 -68.48
C LEU A 141 18.03 34.85 -68.69
N LYS A 142 18.78 34.42 -67.68
CA LYS A 142 20.24 34.27 -67.76
C LYS A 142 20.69 32.85 -67.37
N PRO A 143 21.43 32.14 -68.23
CA PRO A 143 21.96 30.83 -67.88
C PRO A 143 23.07 30.96 -66.82
N THR A 144 23.08 30.02 -65.88
CA THR A 144 24.09 29.90 -64.82
C THR A 144 24.91 28.63 -65.00
N THR A 145 26.24 28.75 -64.91
CA THR A 145 27.18 27.62 -64.98
C THR A 145 27.63 27.12 -63.60
N THR A 146 27.07 27.68 -62.52
CA THR A 146 27.41 27.30 -61.15
C THR A 146 26.93 25.88 -60.85
N GLY A 147 27.82 25.03 -60.34
CA GLY A 147 27.46 23.71 -59.86
C GLY A 147 26.55 23.79 -58.62
N LEU A 148 25.36 23.19 -58.70
CA LEU A 148 24.40 23.14 -57.58
C LEU A 148 24.49 21.83 -56.78
N HIS A 149 25.59 21.10 -56.95
CA HIS A 149 25.84 19.81 -56.30
C HIS A 149 27.12 19.82 -55.49
N ALA A 150 27.10 19.10 -54.37
CA ALA A 150 28.27 18.80 -53.58
C ALA A 150 28.21 17.33 -53.13
N ASP A 151 29.33 16.63 -53.24
CA ASP A 151 29.46 15.27 -52.72
C ASP A 151 30.13 15.32 -51.36
N ILE A 152 29.47 14.74 -50.36
CA ILE A 152 30.03 14.54 -49.03
C ILE A 152 30.55 13.11 -48.96
N GLU A 153 31.84 12.96 -48.70
CA GLU A 153 32.51 11.67 -48.61
C GLU A 153 32.85 11.28 -47.16
N GLY A 154 33.27 10.03 -46.95
CA GLY A 154 33.71 9.54 -45.64
C GLY A 154 32.57 9.27 -44.65
N LEU A 155 31.34 9.15 -45.12
CA LEU A 155 30.18 8.91 -44.26
C LEU A 155 30.05 7.42 -43.92
N LEU A 156 30.05 7.11 -42.63
CA LEU A 156 29.78 5.77 -42.11
C LEU A 156 28.34 5.71 -41.59
N GLY A 157 27.44 5.04 -42.30
CA GLY A 157 26.05 4.84 -41.87
C GLY A 157 25.16 4.18 -42.92
N GLU A 158 24.07 3.57 -42.46
CA GLU A 158 23.12 2.81 -43.28
C GLU A 158 21.94 3.66 -43.79
N HIS A 159 22.06 4.99 -43.75
CA HIS A 159 20.97 5.87 -44.18
C HIS A 159 20.71 5.69 -45.69
N PRO A 160 19.45 5.61 -46.18
CA PRO A 160 19.14 5.39 -47.61
C PRO A 160 19.69 6.41 -48.61
N ARG A 161 20.27 7.52 -48.13
CA ARG A 161 20.88 8.58 -48.97
C ARG A 161 22.42 8.51 -48.98
N ILE A 162 23.00 7.58 -48.22
CA ILE A 162 24.42 7.29 -48.22
C ILE A 162 24.59 6.06 -49.09
N ALA A 163 25.29 6.22 -50.22
CA ALA A 163 25.66 5.13 -51.11
C ALA A 163 27.19 5.06 -51.13
N GLU A 164 27.76 3.89 -50.81
CA GLU A 164 29.21 3.66 -50.83
C GLU A 164 30.00 4.70 -50.00
N GLY A 165 29.44 5.12 -48.86
CA GLY A 165 30.04 6.12 -47.97
C GLY A 165 30.02 7.56 -48.50
N ARG A 166 29.25 7.81 -49.55
CA ARG A 166 29.06 9.13 -50.16
C ARG A 166 27.60 9.56 -50.10
N MET A 167 27.38 10.85 -49.87
CA MET A 167 26.06 11.48 -49.99
C MET A 167 26.15 12.66 -50.95
N ARG A 168 25.42 12.57 -52.06
CA ARG A 168 25.25 13.68 -52.99
C ARG A 168 24.20 14.65 -52.46
N LEU A 169 24.57 15.91 -52.31
CA LEU A 169 23.67 17.00 -51.99
C LEU A 169 23.41 17.81 -53.26
N ALA A 170 22.14 18.11 -53.49
CA ALA A 170 21.70 19.14 -54.41
C ALA A 170 21.08 20.26 -53.58
N VAL A 171 21.40 21.52 -53.88
CA VAL A 171 20.98 22.67 -53.06
C VAL A 171 19.45 22.79 -52.98
N ASP A 172 18.78 22.53 -54.09
CA ASP A 172 17.32 22.52 -54.24
C ASP A 172 16.66 21.40 -53.41
N ASP A 173 17.11 20.15 -53.57
CA ASP A 173 16.62 19.00 -52.80
C ASP A 173 16.84 19.20 -51.29
N PHE A 174 18.04 19.63 -50.90
CA PHE A 174 18.37 19.86 -49.49
C PHE A 174 17.50 20.96 -48.88
N ALA A 175 17.33 22.09 -49.58
CA ALA A 175 16.51 23.19 -49.09
C ALA A 175 15.03 22.79 -48.97
N ALA A 176 14.50 22.02 -49.93
CA ALA A 176 13.14 21.49 -49.86
C ALA A 176 12.94 20.55 -48.67
N ARG A 177 13.83 19.58 -48.48
CA ARG A 177 13.77 18.64 -47.34
C ARG A 177 13.95 19.35 -46.00
N LEU A 178 14.85 20.34 -45.92
CA LEU A 178 15.05 21.11 -44.70
C LEU A 178 13.81 21.91 -44.32
N ARG A 179 13.12 22.53 -45.29
CA ARG A 179 11.85 23.23 -45.02
C ARG A 179 10.78 22.27 -44.52
N GLU A 180 10.57 21.14 -45.20
CA GLU A 180 9.60 20.14 -44.76
C GLU A 180 9.91 19.62 -43.34
N HIS A 181 11.19 19.37 -43.06
CA HIS A 181 11.63 18.94 -41.74
C HIS A 181 11.38 20.01 -40.67
N ARG A 182 11.74 21.26 -40.94
CA ARG A 182 11.61 22.38 -40.00
C ARG A 182 10.15 22.76 -39.75
N ASP A 183 9.35 22.82 -40.81
CA ASP A 183 8.02 23.45 -40.77
C ASP A 183 6.91 22.41 -40.46
N ARG A 184 7.13 21.13 -40.79
CA ARG A 184 6.16 20.05 -40.51
C ARG A 184 6.66 19.03 -39.50
N PHE A 185 7.82 18.42 -39.75
CA PHE A 185 8.29 17.29 -38.93
C PHE A 185 8.63 17.71 -37.50
N VAL A 186 9.46 18.74 -37.30
CA VAL A 186 9.91 19.18 -35.98
C VAL A 186 8.74 19.62 -35.08
N PRO A 187 7.79 20.47 -35.54
CA PRO A 187 6.60 20.81 -34.76
C PRO A 187 5.71 19.59 -34.48
N GLY A 188 5.52 18.71 -35.47
CA GLY A 188 4.77 17.45 -35.31
C GLY A 188 5.37 16.56 -34.22
N TYR A 189 6.69 16.37 -34.25
CA TYR A 189 7.42 15.58 -33.27
C TYR A 189 7.35 16.16 -31.85
N ARG A 190 7.50 17.49 -31.71
CA ARG A 190 7.35 18.17 -30.42
C ARG A 190 5.94 18.01 -29.85
N ARG A 191 4.89 18.15 -30.67
CA ARG A 191 3.50 17.91 -30.25
C ARG A 191 3.29 16.47 -29.80
N TYR A 192 3.81 15.50 -30.57
CA TYR A 192 3.75 14.08 -30.20
C TYR A 192 4.42 13.82 -28.85
N GLN A 193 5.63 14.34 -28.64
CA GLN A 193 6.34 14.18 -27.37
C GLN A 193 5.55 14.78 -26.19
N ALA A 194 5.00 15.99 -26.36
CA ALA A 194 4.20 16.65 -25.34
C ALA A 194 2.93 15.85 -25.00
N GLN A 195 2.21 15.35 -26.00
CA GLN A 195 1.02 14.52 -25.78
C GLN A 195 1.34 13.20 -25.10
N ARG A 196 2.44 12.55 -25.50
CA ARG A 196 2.91 11.30 -24.88
C ARG A 196 3.26 11.52 -23.41
N GLN A 197 3.94 12.62 -23.10
CA GLN A 197 4.31 12.98 -21.73
C GLN A 197 3.07 13.27 -20.87
N ALA A 198 2.14 14.09 -21.36
CA ALA A 198 0.91 14.42 -20.66
C ALA A 198 0.05 13.17 -20.37
N LEU A 199 -0.02 12.24 -21.33
CA LEU A 199 -0.71 10.96 -21.12
C LEU A 199 -0.02 10.11 -20.04
N ALA A 200 1.31 10.01 -20.09
CA ALA A 200 2.08 9.25 -19.11
C ALA A 200 1.95 9.83 -17.69
N GLU A 201 1.94 11.15 -17.55
CA GLU A 201 1.74 11.85 -16.28
C GLU A 201 0.33 11.64 -15.73
N ARG A 202 -0.71 11.81 -16.56
CA ARG A 202 -2.11 11.58 -16.17
C ARG A 202 -2.32 10.16 -15.63
N GLU A 203 -1.82 9.14 -16.34
CA GLU A 203 -1.98 7.75 -15.91
C GLU A 203 -1.16 7.45 -14.65
N ARG A 204 0.04 8.04 -14.51
CA ARG A 204 0.86 7.91 -13.29
C ARG A 204 0.15 8.48 -12.07
N GLU A 205 -0.47 9.65 -12.20
CA GLU A 205 -1.25 10.28 -11.13
C GLU A 205 -2.49 9.47 -10.79
N ALA A 206 -3.24 9.01 -11.79
CA ALA A 206 -4.43 8.17 -11.59
C ALA A 206 -4.12 6.86 -10.85
N MET A 207 -2.97 6.23 -11.15
CA MET A 207 -2.51 5.02 -10.46
C MET A 207 -1.80 5.29 -9.13
N ARG A 208 -1.51 6.55 -8.79
CA ARG A 208 -0.80 6.96 -7.56
C ARG A 208 0.49 6.17 -7.30
N LEU A 209 1.26 5.87 -8.35
CA LEU A 209 2.44 4.98 -8.27
C LEU A 209 3.48 5.43 -7.23
N ASP A 210 3.63 6.73 -7.01
CA ASP A 210 4.56 7.26 -6.01
C ASP A 210 4.18 6.93 -4.56
N ALA A 211 2.91 6.62 -4.28
CA ALA A 211 2.46 6.15 -2.97
C ALA A 211 2.92 4.73 -2.65
N PHE A 212 3.31 3.94 -3.66
CA PHE A 212 3.75 2.54 -3.50
C PHE A 212 5.28 2.38 -3.50
N LYS A 213 6.03 3.48 -3.64
CA LYS A 213 7.48 3.46 -3.45
C LYS A 213 7.76 3.33 -1.96
N PRO A 214 8.46 2.26 -1.52
CA PRO A 214 8.78 2.08 -0.11
C PRO A 214 9.64 3.24 0.39
N ARG A 215 9.28 3.80 1.53
CA ARG A 215 10.04 4.85 2.21
C ARG A 215 10.28 4.37 3.63
N PRO A 216 11.33 3.54 3.85
CA PRO A 216 11.60 3.01 5.18
C PRO A 216 11.72 4.17 6.17
N LEU A 217 11.10 4.01 7.34
CA LEU A 217 11.10 5.01 8.40
C LEU A 217 12.54 5.42 8.73
N SER A 218 12.77 6.72 8.95
CA SER A 218 14.08 7.26 9.35
C SER A 218 14.56 6.71 10.70
N SER A 219 13.66 6.14 11.50
CA SER A 219 13.95 5.46 12.77
C SER A 219 14.37 4.00 12.61
N PHE A 220 14.34 3.42 11.40
CA PHE A 220 14.76 2.04 11.19
C PHE A 220 16.29 1.94 11.18
N VAL A 221 16.86 1.36 12.24
CA VAL A 221 18.28 1.06 12.32
C VAL A 221 18.53 -0.35 11.80
N ARG A 222 19.41 -0.47 10.80
CA ARG A 222 19.87 -1.75 10.28
C ARG A 222 20.69 -2.46 11.36
N ASN A 223 20.05 -3.33 12.11
CA ASN A 223 20.59 -3.93 13.31
C ASN A 223 21.27 -5.29 13.03
N LYS A 224 22.03 -5.80 14.00
CA LYS A 224 22.79 -7.04 13.82
C LYS A 224 21.89 -8.25 13.53
N LEU A 225 20.75 -8.32 14.22
CA LEU A 225 19.74 -9.36 14.04
C LEU A 225 19.21 -9.41 12.59
N ILE A 226 18.95 -8.25 11.99
CA ILE A 226 18.48 -8.15 10.61
C ILE A 226 19.56 -8.66 9.65
N ASN A 227 20.81 -8.24 9.85
CA ASN A 227 21.91 -8.57 8.96
C ASN A 227 22.29 -10.04 8.99
N ASP A 228 22.51 -10.55 10.19
CA ASP A 228 23.16 -11.84 10.39
C ASP A 228 22.13 -12.99 10.34
N VAL A 229 20.84 -12.70 10.58
CA VAL A 229 19.79 -13.71 10.67
C VAL A 229 18.70 -13.49 9.63
N TYR A 230 17.98 -12.36 9.70
CA TYR A 230 16.75 -12.22 8.90
C TYR A 230 17.01 -12.06 7.41
N LEU A 231 18.00 -11.28 6.98
CA LEU A 231 18.26 -11.04 5.55
C LEU A 231 18.68 -12.29 4.79
N ALA A 232 19.46 -13.18 5.41
CA ALA A 232 19.85 -14.45 4.77
C ALA A 232 18.62 -15.31 4.48
N VAL A 233 17.78 -15.48 5.51
CA VAL A 233 16.57 -16.30 5.45
C VAL A 233 15.52 -15.74 4.48
N ILE A 234 15.25 -14.43 4.56
CA ILE A 234 14.30 -13.75 3.66
C ILE A 234 14.85 -13.73 2.23
N GLY A 235 16.15 -13.46 2.07
CA GLY A 235 16.82 -13.35 0.79
C GLY A 235 16.72 -14.64 -0.03
N ASP A 236 16.95 -15.80 0.59
CA ASP A 236 16.85 -17.10 -0.07
C ASP A 236 15.44 -17.36 -0.61
N ASN A 237 14.39 -17.09 0.19
CA ASN A 237 13.01 -17.24 -0.27
C ASN A 237 12.68 -16.26 -1.40
N LEU A 238 13.02 -14.98 -1.24
CA LEU A 238 12.75 -13.96 -2.26
C LEU A 238 13.47 -14.26 -3.58
N ALA A 239 14.69 -14.81 -3.53
CA ALA A 239 15.45 -15.23 -4.71
C ALA A 239 14.76 -16.40 -5.45
N LYS A 240 14.19 -17.37 -4.72
CA LYS A 240 13.35 -18.43 -5.32
C LYS A 240 12.12 -17.85 -6.01
N GLN A 241 11.44 -16.90 -5.38
CA GLN A 241 10.22 -16.28 -5.93
C GLN A 241 10.47 -15.46 -7.21
N MET A 242 11.60 -14.76 -7.28
CA MET A 242 11.96 -13.90 -8.42
C MET A 242 12.71 -14.65 -9.53
N GLY A 243 13.03 -15.94 -9.35
CA GLY A 243 13.69 -16.77 -10.35
C GLY A 243 15.16 -16.43 -10.59
N THR A 244 15.85 -15.83 -9.62
CA THR A 244 17.28 -15.45 -9.74
C THR A 244 18.24 -16.60 -9.42
N VAL A 245 17.75 -17.72 -8.90
CA VAL A 245 18.55 -18.92 -8.58
C VAL A 245 18.47 -19.92 -9.74
N GLY A 246 19.41 -19.79 -10.69
CA GLY A 246 19.86 -20.85 -11.62
C GLY A 246 18.83 -21.46 -12.58
N GLU A 247 19.07 -21.32 -13.89
CA GLU A 247 18.31 -21.94 -14.99
C GLU A 247 18.26 -23.49 -14.97
N SER A 248 18.94 -24.15 -14.02
CA SER A 248 19.17 -25.60 -14.00
C SER A 248 18.60 -26.38 -12.80
N LYS A 249 17.83 -25.77 -11.88
CA LYS A 249 17.09 -26.52 -10.83
C LYS A 249 15.58 -26.34 -10.98
N ARG A 250 14.97 -27.20 -11.80
CA ARG A 250 13.55 -27.18 -12.21
C ARG A 250 12.53 -27.56 -11.11
N SER A 251 12.89 -27.63 -9.83
CA SER A 251 11.99 -28.04 -8.74
C SER A 251 11.82 -27.04 -7.58
N ASP A 252 12.66 -26.01 -7.46
CA ASP A 252 12.76 -25.21 -6.21
C ASP A 252 12.19 -23.78 -6.33
N LEU A 253 11.36 -23.52 -7.35
CA LEU A 253 10.64 -22.23 -7.53
C LEU A 253 9.40 -22.09 -6.62
N MET A 254 9.29 -22.97 -5.62
CA MET A 254 8.24 -22.97 -4.62
C MET A 254 8.59 -21.93 -3.54
N GLY A 255 7.64 -21.09 -3.18
CA GLY A 255 7.81 -20.25 -2.01
C GLY A 255 6.86 -19.08 -1.99
N LEU A 256 6.01 -19.04 -0.98
CA LEU A 256 5.44 -17.82 -0.43
C LEU A 256 6.10 -17.61 0.92
N LEU A 257 6.55 -16.39 1.21
CA LEU A 257 7.15 -16.10 2.51
C LEU A 257 6.02 -15.86 3.51
N MET A 258 5.95 -16.64 4.59
CA MET A 258 5.01 -16.39 5.68
C MET A 258 5.77 -16.05 6.95
N MET A 259 5.58 -14.85 7.46
CA MET A 259 6.24 -14.34 8.66
C MET A 259 5.24 -14.32 9.82
N ILE A 260 5.46 -15.18 10.79
CA ILE A 260 4.70 -15.21 12.03
C ILE A 260 5.57 -14.59 13.12
N SER A 261 5.05 -13.62 13.84
CA SER A 261 5.71 -13.15 15.06
C SER A 261 4.72 -12.42 15.96
N PRO A 262 5.04 -12.22 17.25
CA PRO A 262 4.26 -11.35 18.10
C PRO A 262 4.20 -9.91 17.53
N PRO A 263 3.19 -9.11 17.94
CA PRO A 263 3.08 -7.72 17.52
C PRO A 263 4.29 -6.89 17.97
N GLY A 264 4.70 -5.95 17.11
CA GLY A 264 5.78 -5.01 17.40
C GLY A 264 7.21 -5.53 17.18
N TYR A 265 7.37 -6.65 16.47
CA TYR A 265 8.66 -7.20 16.01
C TYR A 265 9.18 -6.57 14.70
N GLY A 266 8.52 -5.52 14.19
CA GLY A 266 8.98 -4.79 13.00
C GLY A 266 8.84 -5.55 11.66
N LYS A 267 7.95 -6.55 11.55
CA LYS A 267 7.70 -7.34 10.32
C LYS A 267 7.52 -6.45 9.09
N THR A 268 6.58 -5.51 9.17
CA THR A 268 6.23 -4.61 8.07
C THR A 268 7.40 -3.70 7.69
N THR A 269 8.09 -3.14 8.68
CA THR A 269 9.24 -2.25 8.47
C THR A 269 10.42 -2.98 7.86
N LEU A 270 10.66 -4.22 8.27
CA LEU A 270 11.70 -5.08 7.70
C LEU A 270 11.39 -5.38 6.22
N MET A 271 10.15 -5.72 5.89
CA MET A 271 9.77 -5.99 4.49
C MET A 271 9.85 -4.73 3.63
N GLU A 272 9.43 -3.58 4.16
CA GLU A 272 9.56 -2.30 3.46
C GLU A 272 11.03 -1.96 3.17
N TYR A 273 11.93 -2.18 4.14
CA TYR A 273 13.38 -2.02 3.95
C TYR A 273 13.92 -2.95 2.85
N VAL A 274 13.54 -4.23 2.87
CA VAL A 274 13.97 -5.22 1.88
C VAL A 274 13.46 -4.84 0.48
N ALA A 275 12.18 -4.45 0.36
CA ALA A 275 11.61 -3.98 -0.90
C ALA A 275 12.37 -2.78 -1.47
N HIS A 276 12.69 -1.79 -0.62
CA HIS A 276 13.48 -0.62 -1.01
C HIS A 276 14.87 -1.01 -1.52
N ARG A 277 15.57 -1.92 -0.82
CA ARG A 277 16.90 -2.41 -1.24
C ARG A 277 16.88 -3.18 -2.55
N LEU A 278 15.81 -3.92 -2.81
CA LEU A 278 15.63 -4.69 -4.06
C LEU A 278 15.04 -3.87 -5.21
N GLY A 279 14.65 -2.61 -4.97
CA GLY A 279 14.01 -1.76 -5.97
C GLY A 279 12.61 -2.23 -6.37
N LEU A 280 11.89 -2.90 -5.46
CA LEU A 280 10.53 -3.38 -5.67
C LEU A 280 9.51 -2.34 -5.19
N ASN A 281 8.38 -2.24 -5.90
CA ASN A 281 7.22 -1.49 -5.41
C ASN A 281 6.57 -2.27 -4.25
N PHE A 282 6.35 -1.60 -3.12
CA PHE A 282 5.83 -2.24 -1.91
C PHE A 282 4.31 -2.07 -1.83
N MET A 283 3.59 -3.13 -2.20
CA MET A 283 2.12 -3.18 -2.22
C MET A 283 1.60 -3.76 -0.91
N LYS A 284 1.40 -2.90 0.09
CA LYS A 284 0.85 -3.29 1.39
C LYS A 284 -0.68 -3.41 1.33
N ILE A 285 -1.17 -4.62 1.61
CA ILE A 285 -2.58 -4.96 1.81
C ILE A 285 -2.84 -5.12 3.30
N ASN A 286 -3.85 -4.45 3.83
CA ASN A 286 -4.17 -4.48 5.26
C ASN A 286 -5.22 -5.56 5.57
N GLY A 287 -4.84 -6.62 6.29
CA GLY A 287 -5.72 -7.74 6.66
C GLY A 287 -6.98 -7.32 7.42
N PRO A 288 -6.88 -6.54 8.53
CA PRO A 288 -8.02 -5.97 9.24
C PRO A 288 -9.01 -5.21 8.36
N ALA A 289 -8.52 -4.49 7.35
CA ALA A 289 -9.38 -3.75 6.41
C ALA A 289 -10.12 -4.65 5.42
N LEU A 290 -9.61 -5.86 5.14
CA LEU A 290 -10.33 -6.88 4.36
C LEU A 290 -11.38 -7.59 5.23
N GLY A 291 -11.04 -7.89 6.48
CA GLY A 291 -11.89 -8.62 7.41
C GLY A 291 -12.11 -10.09 7.02
N HIS A 292 -12.98 -10.76 7.77
CA HIS A 292 -13.30 -12.18 7.58
C HIS A 292 -14.42 -12.45 6.57
N GLU A 293 -15.09 -11.42 6.05
CA GLU A 293 -16.19 -11.58 5.09
C GLU A 293 -15.68 -11.70 3.64
N VAL A 294 -14.50 -11.17 3.34
CA VAL A 294 -13.89 -11.23 2.01
C VAL A 294 -13.36 -12.63 1.72
N ARG A 295 -13.89 -13.27 0.68
CA ARG A 295 -13.51 -14.63 0.23
C ARG A 295 -12.94 -14.68 -1.19
N SER A 296 -13.12 -13.60 -1.96
CA SER A 296 -12.70 -13.50 -3.36
C SER A 296 -11.75 -12.33 -3.57
N LEU A 297 -11.05 -12.32 -4.71
CA LEU A 297 -10.20 -11.22 -5.14
C LEU A 297 -10.96 -10.16 -5.96
N ASP A 298 -12.29 -10.28 -6.06
CA ASP A 298 -13.13 -9.38 -6.86
C ASP A 298 -13.56 -8.16 -6.02
N PRO A 299 -13.13 -6.93 -6.37
CA PRO A 299 -13.53 -5.74 -5.64
C PRO A 299 -15.05 -5.47 -5.64
N ALA A 300 -15.80 -6.02 -6.61
CA ALA A 300 -17.26 -5.86 -6.66
C ALA A 300 -17.99 -6.68 -5.59
N GLN A 301 -17.33 -7.70 -5.01
CA GLN A 301 -17.88 -8.56 -3.96
C GLN A 301 -17.43 -8.14 -2.56
N ALA A 302 -16.75 -7.01 -2.43
CA ALA A 302 -16.30 -6.49 -1.15
C ALA A 302 -17.50 -6.03 -0.29
N PRO A 303 -17.50 -6.30 1.03
CA PRO A 303 -18.60 -5.91 1.92
C PRO A 303 -18.69 -4.39 2.12
N ASP A 304 -17.55 -3.69 2.09
CA ASP A 304 -17.47 -2.25 2.29
C ASP A 304 -16.43 -1.58 1.39
N ALA A 305 -16.41 -0.24 1.43
CA ALA A 305 -15.51 0.58 0.63
C ALA A 305 -14.02 0.40 0.99
N THR A 306 -13.70 0.06 2.25
CA THR A 306 -12.33 -0.12 2.72
C THR A 306 -11.76 -1.43 2.20
N ALA A 307 -12.49 -2.53 2.37
CA ALA A 307 -12.15 -3.83 1.81
C ALA A 307 -12.03 -3.77 0.28
N ARG A 308 -12.93 -3.02 -0.38
CA ARG A 308 -12.87 -2.79 -1.82
C ARG A 308 -11.56 -2.10 -2.24
N GLN A 309 -11.14 -1.04 -1.55
CA GLN A 309 -9.90 -0.33 -1.85
C GLN A 309 -8.67 -1.24 -1.70
N GLU A 310 -8.64 -2.09 -0.67
CA GLU A 310 -7.55 -3.05 -0.49
C GLU A 310 -7.53 -4.13 -1.58
N LEU A 311 -8.70 -4.60 -2.04
CA LEU A 311 -8.79 -5.50 -3.19
C LEU A 311 -8.40 -4.81 -4.52
N GLU A 312 -8.76 -3.55 -4.73
CA GLU A 312 -8.33 -2.78 -5.91
C GLU A 312 -6.81 -2.61 -5.92
N LYS A 313 -6.20 -2.33 -4.76
CA LYS A 313 -4.73 -2.24 -4.59
C LYS A 313 -4.05 -3.59 -4.87
N LEU A 314 -4.60 -4.68 -4.36
CA LEU A 314 -4.12 -6.04 -4.63
C LEU A 314 -4.17 -6.35 -6.14
N ASN A 315 -5.29 -6.08 -6.81
CA ASN A 315 -5.42 -6.31 -8.25
C ASN A 315 -4.50 -5.40 -9.08
N LEU A 316 -4.25 -4.16 -8.65
CA LEU A 316 -3.25 -3.30 -9.27
C LEU A 316 -1.84 -3.93 -9.17
N ALA A 317 -1.49 -4.50 -8.01
CA ALA A 317 -0.23 -5.22 -7.85
C ALA A 317 -0.09 -6.38 -8.84
N LEU A 318 -1.17 -7.14 -9.04
CA LEU A 318 -1.22 -8.22 -10.04
C LEU A 318 -1.10 -7.71 -11.48
N GLU A 319 -1.80 -6.63 -11.84
CA GLU A 319 -1.73 -6.03 -13.17
C GLU A 319 -0.33 -5.47 -13.48
N MET A 320 0.35 -4.88 -12.48
CA MET A 320 1.75 -4.47 -12.62
C MET A 320 2.66 -5.66 -12.89
N GLY A 321 2.46 -6.77 -12.16
CA GLY A 321 3.05 -8.09 -12.39
C GLY A 321 4.57 -8.22 -12.29
N ASN A 322 5.35 -7.13 -12.30
CA ASN A 322 6.80 -7.14 -12.26
C ASN A 322 7.36 -5.99 -11.41
N ASN A 323 8.48 -6.21 -10.74
CA ASN A 323 9.07 -5.32 -9.73
C ASN A 323 8.08 -4.98 -8.61
N VAL A 324 7.38 -5.97 -8.06
CA VAL A 324 6.37 -5.80 -7.01
C VAL A 324 6.61 -6.79 -5.87
N MET A 325 6.58 -6.26 -4.64
CA MET A 325 6.41 -7.05 -3.43
C MET A 325 4.96 -6.86 -2.94
N LEU A 326 4.15 -7.92 -3.05
CA LEU A 326 2.81 -7.95 -2.50
C LEU A 326 2.89 -8.41 -1.04
N TYR A 327 2.64 -7.48 -0.11
CA TYR A 327 2.73 -7.72 1.33
C TYR A 327 1.35 -7.70 1.96
N VAL A 328 0.86 -8.85 2.41
CA VAL A 328 -0.42 -8.97 3.13
C VAL A 328 -0.13 -8.95 4.63
N ASP A 329 -0.49 -7.85 5.29
CA ASP A 329 -0.25 -7.61 6.72
C ASP A 329 -1.41 -8.17 7.55
N ASP A 330 -1.11 -8.58 8.79
CA ASP A 330 -2.09 -9.01 9.78
C ASP A 330 -3.10 -10.06 9.26
N ILE A 331 -2.58 -11.12 8.63
CA ILE A 331 -3.39 -12.19 8.00
C ILE A 331 -4.36 -12.89 8.97
N GLN A 332 -4.14 -12.79 10.29
CA GLN A 332 -5.04 -13.35 11.30
C GLN A 332 -6.46 -12.75 11.28
N HIS A 333 -6.63 -11.56 10.67
CA HIS A 333 -7.94 -10.91 10.51
C HIS A 333 -8.61 -11.20 9.15
N THR A 334 -8.01 -12.05 8.32
CA THR A 334 -8.53 -12.40 7.00
C THR A 334 -9.26 -13.73 7.00
N HIS A 335 -10.12 -13.96 6.01
CA HIS A 335 -10.77 -15.26 5.85
C HIS A 335 -9.79 -16.32 5.30
N PRO A 336 -9.81 -17.57 5.81
CA PRO A 336 -8.98 -18.66 5.28
C PRO A 336 -9.13 -18.89 3.77
N GLU A 337 -10.33 -18.77 3.22
CA GLU A 337 -10.57 -18.92 1.76
C GLU A 337 -9.90 -17.82 0.93
N PHE A 338 -9.75 -16.60 1.46
CA PHE A 338 -9.02 -15.53 0.78
C PHE A 338 -7.53 -15.91 0.66
N LEU A 339 -6.93 -16.42 1.75
CA LEU A 339 -5.53 -16.86 1.75
C LEU A 339 -5.29 -18.03 0.78
N GLN A 340 -6.27 -18.92 0.60
CA GLN A 340 -6.19 -20.03 -0.35
C GLN A 340 -6.02 -19.58 -1.81
N LYS A 341 -6.48 -18.38 -2.17
CA LYS A 341 -6.31 -17.84 -3.54
C LYS A 341 -4.84 -17.62 -3.92
N PHE A 342 -3.94 -17.56 -2.95
CA PHE A 342 -2.50 -17.38 -3.17
C PHE A 342 -1.73 -18.70 -3.32
N ILE A 343 -2.37 -19.85 -3.05
CA ILE A 343 -1.71 -21.17 -3.13
C ILE A 343 -1.10 -21.41 -4.52
N SER A 344 -1.78 -20.95 -5.57
CA SER A 344 -1.32 -21.10 -6.95
C SER A 344 -0.09 -20.26 -7.30
N LEU A 345 0.28 -19.28 -6.46
CA LEU A 345 1.56 -18.56 -6.54
C LEU A 345 2.70 -19.28 -5.82
N CYS A 346 2.39 -20.21 -4.92
CA CYS A 346 3.38 -21.08 -4.30
C CYS A 346 3.80 -22.20 -5.27
N ASP A 347 2.91 -22.65 -6.14
CA ASP A 347 3.17 -23.72 -7.09
C ASP A 347 4.00 -23.22 -8.30
N GLY A 348 4.72 -24.13 -8.98
CA GLY A 348 5.62 -23.79 -10.10
C GLY A 348 4.97 -23.15 -11.34
N THR A 349 3.63 -23.14 -11.42
CA THR A 349 2.90 -22.42 -12.48
C THR A 349 2.83 -20.91 -12.22
N ARG A 350 2.88 -20.48 -10.95
CA ARG A 350 2.78 -19.07 -10.50
C ARG A 350 1.68 -18.27 -11.21
N ARG A 351 0.48 -18.85 -11.29
CA ARG A 351 -0.70 -18.20 -11.90
C ARG A 351 -1.72 -17.83 -10.86
N ILE A 352 -2.36 -16.69 -10.99
CA ILE A 352 -3.42 -16.23 -10.09
C ILE A 352 -4.52 -15.52 -10.86
N GLU A 353 -5.76 -15.71 -10.44
CA GLU A 353 -6.90 -14.99 -10.99
C GLU A 353 -7.10 -13.66 -10.25
N GLY A 354 -7.42 -12.60 -10.97
CA GLY A 354 -7.80 -11.32 -10.37
C GLY A 354 -8.78 -10.57 -11.27
N VAL A 355 -9.28 -9.44 -10.79
CA VAL A 355 -10.26 -8.62 -11.49
C VAL A 355 -9.68 -7.22 -11.67
N TRP A 356 -9.55 -6.78 -12.93
CA TRP A 356 -9.09 -5.42 -13.23
C TRP A 356 -10.13 -4.70 -14.08
N LYS A 357 -10.56 -3.51 -13.61
CA LYS A 357 -11.59 -2.69 -14.28
C LYS A 357 -12.84 -3.50 -14.67
N GLY A 358 -13.30 -4.36 -13.75
CA GLY A 358 -14.50 -5.20 -13.94
C GLY A 358 -14.33 -6.40 -14.87
N ARG A 359 -13.11 -6.73 -15.30
CA ARG A 359 -12.82 -7.92 -16.13
C ARG A 359 -11.92 -8.89 -15.39
N THR A 360 -12.34 -10.15 -15.30
CA THR A 360 -11.53 -11.24 -14.77
C THR A 360 -10.35 -11.52 -15.72
N ARG A 361 -9.16 -11.67 -15.14
CA ARG A 361 -7.91 -11.97 -15.84
C ARG A 361 -7.11 -13.01 -15.05
N THR A 362 -6.40 -13.85 -15.76
CA THR A 362 -5.40 -14.75 -15.17
C THR A 362 -4.02 -14.15 -15.39
N TYR A 363 -3.30 -13.89 -14.29
CA TYR A 363 -1.96 -13.34 -14.31
C TYR A 363 -0.92 -14.44 -14.18
N ASP A 364 0.05 -14.45 -15.09
CA ASP A 364 1.22 -15.33 -15.02
C ASP A 364 2.41 -14.56 -14.44
N MET A 365 2.90 -14.98 -13.28
CA MET A 365 4.01 -14.35 -12.55
C MET A 365 5.33 -15.10 -12.74
N ARG A 366 5.36 -16.14 -13.58
CA ARG A 366 6.57 -16.92 -13.82
C ARG A 366 7.65 -16.05 -14.48
N GLY A 367 8.87 -16.09 -13.93
CA GLY A 367 10.02 -15.34 -14.44
C GLY A 367 9.94 -13.82 -14.24
N LYS A 368 8.92 -13.32 -13.53
CA LYS A 368 8.79 -11.91 -13.16
C LYS A 368 9.33 -11.68 -11.76
N LYS A 369 9.85 -10.48 -11.50
CA LYS A 369 10.24 -10.02 -10.16
C LYS A 369 9.01 -9.66 -9.33
N PHE A 370 8.21 -10.67 -9.02
CA PHE A 370 7.00 -10.57 -8.22
C PHE A 370 7.14 -11.49 -7.02
N CYS A 371 7.05 -10.96 -5.80
CA CYS A 371 7.10 -11.78 -4.59
C CYS A 371 5.90 -11.52 -3.68
N VAL A 372 5.40 -12.57 -3.06
CA VAL A 372 4.32 -12.51 -2.07
C VAL A 372 4.90 -12.78 -0.69
N VAL A 373 4.59 -11.89 0.23
CA VAL A 373 4.91 -12.01 1.65
C VAL A 373 3.62 -11.86 2.45
N MET A 374 3.35 -12.81 3.33
CA MET A 374 2.26 -12.77 4.29
C MET A 374 2.83 -12.59 5.68
N ALA A 375 2.28 -11.66 6.44
CA ALA A 375 2.70 -11.41 7.81
C ALA A 375 1.49 -11.53 8.74
N GLY A 376 1.70 -12.17 9.89
CA GLY A 376 0.64 -12.31 10.88
C GLY A 376 1.16 -12.53 12.28
N ASN A 377 0.21 -12.61 13.19
CA ASN A 377 0.43 -12.98 14.58
C ASN A 377 -0.05 -14.43 14.78
N PRO A 378 0.61 -15.21 15.64
CA PRO A 378 0.22 -16.61 15.91
C PRO A 378 -1.14 -16.73 16.60
N TYR A 379 -1.62 -15.65 17.23
CA TYR A 379 -2.87 -15.59 18.00
C TYR A 379 -3.72 -14.41 17.54
N THR A 380 -5.04 -14.56 17.65
CA THR A 380 -6.04 -13.51 17.39
C THR A 380 -6.16 -12.55 18.59
N GLU A 381 -6.93 -11.47 18.44
CA GLU A 381 -7.23 -10.53 19.53
C GLU A 381 -7.96 -11.19 20.72
N SER A 382 -8.71 -12.26 20.45
CA SER A 382 -9.38 -13.07 21.48
C SER A 382 -8.43 -14.05 22.19
N GLY A 383 -7.17 -14.17 21.74
CA GLY A 383 -6.20 -15.11 22.29
C GLY A 383 -6.31 -16.54 21.73
N GLU A 384 -7.17 -16.76 20.73
CA GLU A 384 -7.28 -18.04 20.04
C GLU A 384 -6.12 -18.24 19.06
N VAL A 385 -5.72 -19.50 18.85
CA VAL A 385 -4.69 -19.84 17.88
C VAL A 385 -5.22 -19.61 16.47
N PHE A 386 -4.56 -18.72 15.71
CA PHE A 386 -4.91 -18.51 14.31
C PHE A 386 -4.54 -19.75 13.49
N LYS A 387 -5.54 -20.37 12.86
CA LYS A 387 -5.33 -21.57 12.02
C LYS A 387 -5.06 -21.16 10.57
N ILE A 388 -3.81 -21.32 10.15
CA ILE A 388 -3.41 -21.17 8.75
C ILE A 388 -3.91 -22.39 7.97
N PRO A 389 -4.48 -22.22 6.76
CA PRO A 389 -4.90 -23.36 5.93
C PRO A 389 -3.76 -24.34 5.67
N ASP A 390 -3.96 -25.64 5.94
CA ASP A 390 -2.93 -26.68 5.81
C ASP A 390 -2.25 -26.68 4.43
N MET A 391 -3.04 -26.48 3.36
CA MET A 391 -2.53 -26.44 1.99
C MET A 391 -1.58 -25.28 1.72
N LEU A 392 -1.73 -24.16 2.45
CA LEU A 392 -0.85 -23.01 2.38
C LEU A 392 0.35 -23.21 3.29
N ALA A 393 0.15 -23.74 4.50
CA ALA A 393 1.22 -24.00 5.46
C ALA A 393 2.27 -24.99 4.93
N ASN A 394 1.84 -26.03 4.21
CA ASN A 394 2.75 -27.03 3.62
C ASN A 394 3.53 -26.52 2.40
N ARG A 395 3.14 -25.37 1.82
CA ARG A 395 3.75 -24.81 0.59
C ARG A 395 4.47 -23.48 0.81
N ALA A 396 4.16 -22.78 1.91
CA ALA A 396 4.80 -21.54 2.29
C ALA A 396 6.05 -21.83 3.13
N ASP A 397 7.09 -21.02 2.94
CA ASP A 397 8.22 -21.00 3.87
C ASP A 397 7.77 -20.18 5.09
N ILE A 398 7.31 -20.87 6.14
CA ILE A 398 6.88 -20.26 7.39
C ILE A 398 8.09 -19.98 8.28
N TYR A 399 8.29 -18.71 8.63
CA TYR A 399 9.27 -18.29 9.62
C TYR A 399 8.57 -17.69 10.83
N ASN A 400 8.72 -18.35 11.98
CA ASN A 400 8.38 -17.77 13.26
C ASN A 400 9.59 -16.98 13.78
N LEU A 401 9.55 -15.64 13.70
CA LEU A 401 10.67 -14.81 14.17
C LEU A 401 10.93 -14.97 15.68
N GLY A 402 9.96 -15.51 16.45
CA GLY A 402 10.13 -15.84 17.87
C GLY A 402 10.91 -17.14 18.13
N ASP A 403 10.76 -18.16 17.29
CA ASP A 403 11.36 -19.50 17.52
C ASP A 403 12.76 -19.64 16.91
N VAL A 404 13.09 -18.81 15.91
CA VAL A 404 14.42 -18.75 15.28
C VAL A 404 15.50 -18.21 16.24
N LEU A 405 15.13 -17.86 17.48
CA LEU A 405 16.00 -17.32 18.51
C LEU A 405 16.88 -18.36 19.22
N GLY A 406 16.72 -19.66 18.95
CA GLY A 406 17.58 -20.71 19.49
C GLY A 406 19.05 -20.48 19.14
N GLY A 407 19.83 -19.97 20.11
CA GLY A 407 21.26 -19.63 19.94
C GLY A 407 21.56 -18.18 19.54
N MET A 408 20.55 -17.33 19.30
CA MET A 408 20.69 -15.93 18.88
C MET A 408 20.03 -14.93 19.85
N GLU A 409 19.79 -15.36 21.10
CA GLU A 409 19.11 -14.57 22.14
C GLU A 409 19.79 -13.23 22.39
N GLU A 410 21.12 -13.20 22.43
CA GLU A 410 21.89 -11.97 22.69
C GLU A 410 21.75 -10.95 21.56
N ALA A 411 21.73 -11.40 20.29
CA ALA A 411 21.47 -10.51 19.16
C ALA A 411 20.04 -9.94 19.20
N PHE A 412 19.07 -10.72 19.70
CA PHE A 412 17.70 -10.28 19.86
C PHE A 412 17.51 -9.33 21.05
N LYS A 413 18.20 -9.53 22.17
CA LYS A 413 18.22 -8.55 23.25
C LYS A 413 18.84 -7.23 22.76
N LEU A 414 19.95 -7.31 22.05
CA LEU A 414 20.65 -6.15 21.51
C LEU A 414 19.77 -5.34 20.54
N SER A 415 18.92 -6.00 19.75
CA SER A 415 18.03 -5.33 18.80
C SER A 415 17.05 -4.35 19.47
N TYR A 416 16.64 -4.57 20.72
CA TYR A 416 15.82 -3.60 21.46
C TYR A 416 16.57 -2.29 21.71
N VAL A 417 17.87 -2.37 21.99
CA VAL A 417 18.72 -1.19 22.22
C VAL A 417 19.04 -0.51 20.91
N GLU A 418 19.37 -1.27 19.86
CA GLU A 418 19.65 -0.74 18.52
C GLU A 418 18.44 0.03 17.95
N ASN A 419 17.22 -0.44 18.19
CA ASN A 419 15.99 0.21 17.71
C ASN A 419 15.57 1.45 18.51
N CYS A 420 16.09 1.66 19.72
CA CYS A 420 15.73 2.80 20.57
C CYS A 420 16.77 3.93 20.58
N LEU A 421 17.88 3.79 19.83
CA LEU A 421 18.95 4.80 19.75
C LEU A 421 18.40 6.19 19.40
N THR A 422 17.55 6.27 18.37
CA THR A 422 16.99 7.55 17.91
C THR A 422 15.91 8.12 18.84
N SER A 423 15.40 7.31 19.77
CA SER A 423 14.38 7.72 20.74
C SER A 423 14.98 8.42 21.97
N ASN A 424 16.26 8.22 22.26
CA ASN A 424 16.93 8.87 23.39
C ASN A 424 17.91 9.95 22.90
N PRO A 425 17.84 11.21 23.38
CA PRO A 425 18.68 12.31 22.89
C PRO A 425 20.18 12.08 23.10
N VAL A 426 20.58 11.34 24.15
CA VAL A 426 21.99 11.01 24.45
C VAL A 426 22.53 10.00 23.43
N LEU A 427 21.68 9.05 22.99
CA LEU A 427 22.08 7.97 22.09
C LEU A 427 21.82 8.28 20.60
N ALA A 428 20.96 9.25 20.29
CA ALA A 428 20.61 9.61 18.92
C ALA A 428 21.84 9.91 18.03
N PRO A 429 22.92 10.57 18.51
CA PRO A 429 24.13 10.76 17.73
C PRO A 429 24.85 9.46 17.34
N LEU A 430 24.64 8.35 18.06
CA LEU A 430 25.23 7.05 17.73
C LEU A 430 24.56 6.40 16.52
N ALA A 431 23.30 6.72 16.23
CA ALA A 431 22.55 6.13 15.12
C ALA A 431 23.12 6.50 13.74
N THR A 432 23.83 7.63 13.64
CA THR A 432 24.49 8.10 12.40
C THR A 432 25.98 7.79 12.35
N ARG A 433 26.55 7.19 13.41
CA ARG A 433 27.96 6.81 13.54
C ARG A 433 28.14 5.30 13.29
N ASP A 434 29.38 4.82 13.39
CA ASP A 434 29.67 3.39 13.30
C ASP A 434 29.05 2.64 14.49
N LEU A 435 28.18 1.66 14.21
CA LEU A 435 27.55 0.81 15.22
C LEU A 435 28.58 -0.03 16.01
N ALA A 436 29.80 -0.20 15.50
CA ALA A 436 30.88 -0.81 16.28
C ALA A 436 31.15 -0.07 17.60
N ASP A 437 30.97 1.25 17.63
CA ASP A 437 31.13 2.03 18.87
C ASP A 437 29.99 1.75 19.85
N LEU A 438 28.75 1.58 19.37
CA LEU A 438 27.62 1.16 20.21
C LEU A 438 27.93 -0.18 20.89
N TYR A 439 28.41 -1.18 20.15
CA TYR A 439 28.71 -2.49 20.73
C TYR A 439 29.78 -2.42 21.82
N ARG A 440 30.81 -1.59 21.64
CA ARG A 440 31.83 -1.33 22.67
C ARG A 440 31.26 -0.63 23.91
N PHE A 441 30.32 0.30 23.72
CA PHE A 441 29.64 0.94 24.86
C PHE A 441 28.70 -0.02 25.59
N VAL A 442 28.03 -0.92 24.88
CA VAL A 442 27.22 -1.99 25.48
C VAL A 442 28.12 -2.94 26.27
N ASP A 443 29.24 -3.39 25.70
CA ASP A 443 30.23 -4.21 26.40
C ASP A 443 30.73 -3.55 27.69
N LYS A 444 31.00 -2.23 27.65
CA LYS A 444 31.37 -1.44 28.83
C LYS A 444 30.26 -1.40 29.87
N ALA A 445 29.01 -1.17 29.46
CA ALA A 445 27.84 -1.14 30.36
C ALA A 445 27.56 -2.51 30.99
N GLU A 446 27.96 -3.60 30.34
CA GLU A 446 27.93 -4.97 30.88
C GLU A 446 29.15 -5.32 31.76
N GLY A 447 30.09 -4.39 31.93
CA GLY A 447 31.28 -4.56 32.80
C GLY A 447 32.48 -5.22 32.12
N ARG A 448 32.53 -5.32 30.79
CA ARG A 448 33.67 -5.88 30.06
C ARG A 448 34.81 -4.85 29.92
N PRO A 449 36.06 -5.29 29.67
CA PRO A 449 37.18 -4.37 29.48
C PRO A 449 36.91 -3.35 28.35
N PHE A 450 37.12 -2.08 28.65
CA PHE A 450 36.83 -0.98 27.73
C PHE A 450 38.07 -0.13 27.48
N SER A 451 38.31 0.21 26.20
CA SER A 451 39.35 1.14 25.79
C SER A 451 38.74 2.23 24.91
N ALA A 452 38.83 3.48 25.37
CA ALA A 452 38.34 4.64 24.61
C ALA A 452 39.09 4.82 23.27
N ASN A 453 40.35 4.37 23.19
CA ASN A 453 41.17 4.45 21.98
C ASN A 453 40.71 3.49 20.86
N ALA A 454 39.86 2.51 21.17
CA ALA A 454 39.30 1.59 20.19
C ALA A 454 38.02 2.13 19.52
N LEU A 455 37.51 3.28 19.97
CA LEU A 455 36.33 3.92 19.38
C LEU A 455 36.69 4.58 18.05
N SER A 456 35.78 4.49 17.09
CA SER A 456 35.95 5.09 15.76
C SER A 456 35.82 6.62 15.80
N HIS A 457 35.04 7.14 16.75
CA HIS A 457 34.82 8.56 16.95
C HIS A 457 35.49 9.03 18.26
N SER A 458 35.98 10.27 18.28
CA SER A 458 36.55 10.89 19.49
C SER A 458 35.44 11.37 20.43
N TYR A 459 35.14 10.60 21.47
CA TYR A 459 34.19 10.99 22.51
C TYR A 459 34.93 11.62 23.69
N SER A 460 34.39 12.70 24.25
CA SER A 460 34.88 13.23 25.52
C SER A 460 34.59 12.26 26.68
N GLY A 461 35.37 12.35 27.76
CA GLY A 461 35.14 11.50 28.94
C GLY A 461 33.74 11.69 29.55
N ALA A 462 33.18 12.91 29.46
CA ALA A 462 31.83 13.21 29.91
C ALA A 462 30.78 12.48 29.04
N GLU A 463 30.88 12.60 27.71
CA GLU A 463 29.98 11.89 26.77
C GLU A 463 30.05 10.37 26.95
N VAL A 464 31.25 9.82 27.11
CA VAL A 464 31.45 8.38 27.36
C VAL A 464 30.68 7.95 28.60
N ASN A 465 30.78 8.70 29.71
CA ASN A 465 30.08 8.37 30.95
C ASN A 465 28.57 8.52 30.81
N GLU A 466 28.10 9.56 30.12
CA GLU A 466 26.67 9.81 29.90
C GLU A 466 26.03 8.70 29.05
N ILE A 467 26.69 8.31 27.96
CA ILE A 467 26.26 7.21 27.08
C ILE A 467 26.25 5.89 27.87
N THR A 468 27.33 5.60 28.61
CA THR A 468 27.44 4.34 29.38
C THR A 468 26.34 4.25 30.43
N ALA A 469 26.13 5.32 31.22
CA ALA A 469 25.09 5.36 32.24
C ALA A 469 23.69 5.19 31.63
N THR A 470 23.42 5.85 30.51
CA THR A 470 22.14 5.71 29.80
C THR A 470 21.94 4.27 29.32
N LEU A 471 22.96 3.64 28.74
CA LEU A 471 22.89 2.25 28.28
C LEU A 471 22.70 1.26 29.43
N GLU A 472 23.38 1.40 30.57
CA GLU A 472 23.16 0.55 31.76
C GLU A 472 21.69 0.50 32.17
N ARG A 473 21.01 1.66 32.13
CA ARG A 473 19.59 1.79 32.48
C ARG A 473 18.70 1.18 31.40
N LEU A 474 19.02 1.38 30.12
CA LEU A 474 18.29 0.78 29.01
C LEU A 474 18.45 -0.74 28.96
N LEU A 475 19.61 -1.30 29.30
CA LEU A 475 19.83 -2.74 29.36
C LEU A 475 18.94 -3.40 30.43
N LYS A 476 18.79 -2.76 31.60
CA LYS A 476 17.85 -3.20 32.65
C LYS A 476 16.39 -3.14 32.17
N LEU A 477 16.00 -2.06 31.50
CA LEU A 477 14.65 -1.93 30.94
C LEU A 477 14.38 -2.97 29.86
N ARG A 478 15.34 -3.18 28.96
CA ARG A 478 15.32 -4.23 27.94
C ARG A 478 15.05 -5.58 28.57
N ASP A 479 15.74 -5.93 29.66
CA ASP A 479 15.55 -7.24 30.31
C ASP A 479 14.15 -7.41 30.91
N VAL A 480 13.52 -6.32 31.36
CA VAL A 480 12.12 -6.34 31.80
C VAL A 480 11.19 -6.50 30.59
N VAL A 481 11.34 -5.67 29.55
CA VAL A 481 10.53 -5.73 28.32
C VAL A 481 10.63 -7.12 27.68
N TYR A 482 11.84 -7.68 27.64
CA TYR A 482 12.10 -9.02 27.11
C TYR A 482 11.40 -10.11 27.93
N ARG A 483 11.45 -10.06 29.27
CA ARG A 483 10.71 -11.00 30.14
C ARG A 483 9.19 -10.89 29.97
N VAL A 484 8.66 -9.67 29.85
CA VAL A 484 7.24 -9.44 29.59
C VAL A 484 6.84 -10.09 28.26
N ASN A 485 7.67 -9.92 27.23
CA ASN A 485 7.44 -10.54 25.94
C ASN A 485 7.50 -12.07 25.98
N GLN A 486 8.48 -12.66 26.67
CA GLN A 486 8.53 -14.11 26.87
C GLN A 486 7.28 -14.63 27.59
N GLN A 487 6.83 -13.95 28.64
CA GLN A 487 5.62 -14.35 29.37
C GLN A 487 4.38 -14.22 28.48
N TYR A 488 4.27 -13.17 27.66
CA TYR A 488 3.19 -13.01 26.71
C TYR A 488 3.13 -14.18 25.71
N ILE A 489 4.27 -14.54 25.11
CA ILE A 489 4.36 -15.66 24.17
C ILE A 489 4.02 -16.98 24.86
N ALA A 490 4.59 -17.23 26.04
CA ALA A 490 4.34 -18.45 26.82
C ALA A 490 2.87 -18.56 27.23
N SER A 491 2.27 -17.45 27.69
CA SER A 491 0.87 -17.41 28.07
C SER A 491 -0.03 -17.61 26.85
N ALA A 492 0.27 -17.04 25.69
CA ALA A 492 -0.53 -17.23 24.49
C ALA A 492 -0.42 -18.66 23.92
N ALA A 493 0.75 -19.30 24.01
CA ALA A 493 0.96 -20.68 23.57
C ALA A 493 0.29 -21.74 24.46
N GLN A 494 -0.06 -21.39 25.71
CA GLN A 494 -0.68 -22.30 26.64
C GLN A 494 -2.17 -22.45 26.35
N ALA A 495 -2.61 -23.66 25.99
CA ALA A 495 -4.03 -23.94 25.81
C ALA A 495 -4.81 -23.77 27.13
N ASP A 496 -6.02 -23.19 27.04
CA ASP A 496 -6.85 -22.86 28.20
C ASP A 496 -7.08 -24.03 29.14
N LYS A 497 -7.27 -25.24 28.58
CA LYS A 497 -7.43 -26.50 29.34
C LYS A 497 -6.26 -26.78 30.30
N TYR A 498 -5.04 -26.35 30.00
CA TYR A 498 -3.85 -26.61 30.81
C TYR A 498 -3.31 -25.37 31.54
N ARG A 499 -3.98 -24.23 31.47
CA ARG A 499 -3.63 -23.03 32.24
C ARG A 499 -3.71 -23.24 33.75
N THR A 500 -2.68 -22.76 34.45
CA THR A 500 -2.59 -22.74 35.93
C THR A 500 -2.77 -21.35 36.52
N GLU A 501 -2.75 -20.32 35.67
CA GLU A 501 -2.94 -18.91 36.02
C GLU A 501 -3.73 -18.19 34.90
N PRO A 502 -4.36 -17.03 35.21
CA PRO A 502 -5.03 -16.20 34.21
C PRO A 502 -4.14 -15.82 33.01
N PRO A 503 -4.72 -15.52 31.83
CA PRO A 503 -3.97 -15.15 30.65
C PRO A 503 -3.23 -13.81 30.84
N PHE A 504 -1.94 -13.80 30.46
CA PHE A 504 -1.11 -12.61 30.47
C PHE A 504 -1.13 -11.96 29.09
N LYS A 505 -1.59 -10.71 29.03
CA LYS A 505 -1.89 -9.94 27.81
C LYS A 505 -0.95 -8.75 27.59
N LEU A 506 -0.17 -8.32 28.58
CA LEU A 506 0.78 -7.22 28.42
C LEU A 506 1.93 -7.62 27.50
N GLN A 507 2.32 -6.72 26.59
CA GLN A 507 3.29 -7.00 25.53
C GLN A 507 4.64 -6.32 25.79
N GLY A 508 5.72 -6.97 25.34
CA GLY A 508 7.08 -6.43 25.38
C GLY A 508 7.65 -6.21 23.98
N SER A 509 7.27 -5.10 23.34
CA SER A 509 7.65 -4.80 21.95
C SER A 509 8.74 -3.73 21.82
N TYR A 510 9.32 -3.56 20.62
CA TYR A 510 10.21 -2.44 20.32
C TYR A 510 9.52 -1.09 20.55
N ARG A 511 8.20 -0.99 20.34
CA ARG A 511 7.43 0.22 20.63
C ARG A 511 7.44 0.56 22.13
N ASN A 512 7.30 -0.46 22.98
CA ASN A 512 7.37 -0.25 24.43
C ASN A 512 8.78 0.20 24.83
N MET A 513 9.82 -0.42 24.25
CA MET A 513 11.20 -0.02 24.49
C MET A 513 11.47 1.43 24.08
N ASN A 514 10.98 1.87 22.92
CA ASN A 514 11.16 3.24 22.43
C ASN A 514 10.48 4.27 23.35
N LYS A 515 9.22 4.03 23.74
CA LYS A 515 8.48 4.88 24.69
C LYS A 515 9.18 4.98 26.05
N LEU A 516 9.78 3.88 26.52
CA LEU A 516 10.55 3.87 27.76
C LEU A 516 11.86 4.64 27.60
N ALA A 517 12.59 4.41 26.51
CA ALA A 517 13.88 5.03 26.24
C ALA A 517 13.82 6.57 26.13
N GLU A 518 12.72 7.12 25.60
CA GLU A 518 12.46 8.57 25.56
C GLU A 518 12.51 9.25 26.92
N LYS A 519 12.18 8.51 27.99
CA LYS A 519 12.06 9.03 29.37
C LYS A 519 13.28 8.69 30.23
N VAL A 520 14.27 7.98 29.68
CA VAL A 520 15.48 7.59 30.43
C VAL A 520 16.49 8.72 30.44
N SER A 521 16.98 9.04 31.64
CA SER A 521 18.10 9.96 31.86
C SER A 521 19.28 9.23 32.55
N PRO A 522 20.53 9.60 32.24
CA PRO A 522 21.73 9.04 32.86
C PRO A 522 21.76 9.22 34.39
N ALA A 523 21.06 10.22 34.93
CA ALA A 523 21.02 10.49 36.37
C ALA A 523 20.01 9.63 37.14
N MET A 524 19.13 8.88 36.44
CA MET A 524 18.08 8.12 37.10
C MET A 524 18.64 7.00 37.99
N ASN A 525 18.01 6.81 39.15
CA ASN A 525 18.29 5.70 40.05
C ASN A 525 17.38 4.48 39.77
N GLU A 526 17.64 3.36 40.45
CA GLU A 526 16.89 2.12 40.24
C GLU A 526 15.40 2.25 40.60
N ALA A 527 15.06 2.96 41.68
CA ALA A 527 13.66 3.13 42.10
C ALA A 527 12.86 3.96 41.08
N GLU A 528 13.46 4.99 40.50
CA GLU A 528 12.87 5.80 39.42
C GLU A 528 12.69 4.98 38.15
N LEU A 529 13.66 4.12 37.81
CA LEU A 529 13.57 3.22 36.67
C LEU A 529 12.43 2.21 36.82
N GLN A 530 12.28 1.63 38.02
CA GLN A 530 11.17 0.73 38.33
C GLN A 530 9.83 1.46 38.29
N ARG A 531 9.76 2.71 38.76
CA ARG A 531 8.53 3.52 38.67
C ARG A 531 8.16 3.81 37.22
N LEU A 532 9.14 4.16 36.38
CA LEU A 532 8.94 4.38 34.95
C LEU A 532 8.30 3.16 34.25
N VAL A 533 8.78 1.95 34.56
CA VAL A 533 8.19 0.69 34.06
C VAL A 533 6.75 0.51 34.56
N SER A 534 6.52 0.72 35.86
CA SER A 534 5.19 0.60 36.45
C SER A 534 4.18 1.54 35.79
N ASP A 535 4.54 2.82 35.63
CA ASP A 535 3.66 3.82 35.04
C ASP A 535 3.37 3.52 33.56
N HIS A 536 4.38 3.06 32.82
CA HIS A 536 4.21 2.65 31.42
C HIS A 536 3.24 1.49 31.28
N TYR A 537 3.43 0.41 32.04
CA TYR A 537 2.58 -0.77 31.94
C TYR A 537 1.22 -0.61 32.62
N LEU A 538 1.09 0.30 33.59
CA LEU A 538 -0.22 0.70 34.12
C LEU A 538 -1.08 1.33 33.01
N GLY A 539 -0.49 2.22 32.20
CA GLY A 539 -1.17 2.81 31.04
C GLY A 539 -1.55 1.77 29.98
N GLU A 540 -0.69 0.81 29.69
CA GLU A 540 -1.01 -0.29 28.75
C GLU A 540 -2.08 -1.24 29.32
N ALA A 541 -2.07 -1.51 30.64
CA ALA A 541 -3.06 -2.36 31.30
C ALA A 541 -4.46 -1.71 31.36
N GLN A 542 -4.55 -0.39 31.47
CA GLN A 542 -5.85 0.34 31.43
C GLN A 542 -6.57 0.19 30.09
N LEU A 543 -5.85 -0.10 29.01
CA LEU A 543 -6.43 -0.38 27.70
C LEU A 543 -6.99 -1.81 27.59
N LEU A 544 -6.64 -2.70 28.53
CA LEU A 544 -7.24 -4.03 28.63
C LEU A 544 -8.62 -3.89 29.26
N THR A 545 -9.67 -4.02 28.45
CA THR A 545 -11.08 -3.95 28.91
C THR A 545 -11.39 -4.90 30.07
N THR A 546 -10.68 -6.03 30.15
CA THR A 546 -10.75 -7.00 31.24
C THR A 546 -9.37 -7.52 31.63
N GLY A 547 -9.19 -7.75 32.93
CA GLY A 547 -8.03 -8.43 33.48
C GLY A 547 -6.78 -7.58 33.72
N ALA A 548 -6.95 -6.28 33.95
CA ALA A 548 -5.84 -5.39 34.27
C ALA A 548 -5.14 -5.75 35.60
N GLU A 549 -5.90 -6.17 36.62
CA GLU A 549 -5.36 -6.51 37.94
C GLU A 549 -4.41 -7.72 37.89
N GLU A 550 -4.85 -8.85 37.33
CA GLU A 550 -4.00 -10.04 37.20
C GLU A 550 -2.74 -9.78 36.37
N ASN A 551 -2.84 -8.97 35.32
CA ASN A 551 -1.72 -8.63 34.45
C ASN A 551 -0.66 -7.79 35.17
N LEU A 552 -1.07 -6.80 35.97
CA LEU A 552 -0.16 -5.97 36.75
C LEU A 552 0.49 -6.75 37.90
N LEU A 553 -0.24 -7.65 38.55
CA LEU A 553 0.31 -8.53 39.59
C LEU A 553 1.33 -9.52 39.01
N LYS A 554 1.03 -10.12 37.85
CA LYS A 554 1.98 -10.96 37.13
C LYS A 554 3.22 -10.18 36.69
N LEU A 555 3.07 -8.94 36.23
CA LEU A 555 4.21 -8.07 35.91
C LEU A 555 5.09 -7.80 37.14
N ALA A 556 4.50 -7.55 38.31
CA ALA A 556 5.24 -7.36 39.55
C ALA A 556 6.01 -8.63 39.97
N GLU A 557 5.41 -9.81 39.79
CA GLU A 557 6.05 -11.12 39.97
C GLU A 557 7.26 -11.30 39.01
N LEU A 558 7.09 -11.02 37.71
CA LEU A 558 8.16 -11.11 36.70
C LEU A 558 9.35 -10.19 37.00
N ARG A 559 9.08 -9.04 37.61
CA ARG A 559 10.08 -8.03 37.98
C ARG A 559 10.74 -8.32 39.33
N GLY A 560 10.17 -9.19 40.16
CA GLY A 560 10.65 -9.47 41.51
C GLY A 560 10.39 -8.34 42.51
N VAL A 561 9.38 -7.49 42.25
CA VAL A 561 9.04 -6.32 43.09
C VAL A 561 7.67 -6.46 43.76
N ILE A 562 7.12 -7.66 43.77
CA ILE A 562 5.81 -7.95 44.37
C ILE A 562 5.89 -7.83 45.90
N ASP A 563 5.00 -7.03 46.49
CA ASP A 563 4.89 -6.92 47.94
C ASP A 563 4.06 -8.06 48.57
N GLU A 564 4.07 -8.20 49.90
CA GLU A 564 3.34 -9.28 50.59
C GLU A 564 1.82 -9.24 50.36
N THR A 565 1.24 -8.05 50.18
CA THR A 565 -0.20 -7.87 49.98
C THR A 565 -0.61 -8.27 48.57
N GLN A 566 0.17 -7.83 47.58
CA GLN A 566 0.07 -8.19 46.17
C GLN A 566 0.31 -9.69 45.97
N GLY A 567 1.27 -10.28 46.68
CA GLY A 567 1.54 -11.72 46.64
C GLY A 567 0.35 -12.55 47.12
N LYS A 568 -0.27 -12.16 48.23
CA LYS A 568 -1.50 -12.80 48.74
C LYS A 568 -2.66 -12.64 47.76
N ARG A 569 -2.83 -11.45 47.17
CA ARG A 569 -3.86 -11.16 46.17
C ARG A 569 -3.65 -12.00 44.89
N TRP A 570 -2.41 -12.12 44.42
CA TRP A 570 -2.06 -12.92 43.25
C TRP A 570 -2.32 -14.41 43.48
N ALA A 571 -1.93 -14.94 44.65
CA ALA A 571 -2.22 -16.31 45.04
C ALA A 571 -3.73 -16.60 45.20
N GLN A 572 -4.51 -15.60 45.64
CA GLN A 572 -5.97 -15.69 45.64
C GLN A 572 -6.52 -15.78 44.21
N ILE A 573 -6.11 -14.88 43.32
CA ILE A 573 -6.56 -14.86 41.92
C ILE A 573 -6.22 -16.18 41.20
N LYS A 574 -5.03 -16.76 41.40
CA LYS A 574 -4.69 -18.08 40.83
C LYS A 574 -5.62 -19.19 41.33
N ARG A 575 -5.97 -19.19 42.62
CA ARG A 575 -6.91 -20.17 43.19
C ARG A 575 -8.33 -19.99 42.65
N ASP A 576 -8.81 -18.75 42.60
CA ASP A 576 -10.15 -18.43 42.07
C ASP A 576 -10.23 -18.80 40.58
N PHE A 577 -9.17 -18.57 39.80
CA PHE A 577 -9.09 -18.98 38.39
C PHE A 577 -9.17 -20.50 38.22
N LEU A 578 -8.39 -21.27 39.00
CA LEU A 578 -8.44 -22.73 38.97
C LEU A 578 -9.82 -23.28 39.37
N ARG A 579 -10.46 -22.65 40.37
CA ARG A 579 -11.81 -23.03 40.82
C ARG A 579 -12.87 -22.73 39.76
N ASN A 580 -12.85 -21.54 39.18
CA ASN A 580 -13.77 -21.16 38.10
C ASN A 580 -13.61 -22.06 36.87
N LYS A 581 -12.37 -22.46 36.57
CA LYS A 581 -12.07 -23.42 35.51
C LYS A 581 -12.56 -24.83 35.82
N ALA A 582 -12.47 -25.29 37.07
CA ALA A 582 -12.99 -26.58 37.52
C ALA A 582 -14.54 -26.65 37.50
N MET A 583 -15.21 -25.51 37.74
CA MET A 583 -16.67 -25.40 37.67
C MET A 583 -17.23 -25.31 36.24
N GLY A 584 -16.35 -25.24 35.23
CA GLY A 584 -16.70 -24.95 33.84
C GLY A 584 -17.05 -23.47 33.67
N GLY A 585 -16.50 -22.80 32.66
CA GLY A 585 -16.67 -21.36 32.43
C GLY A 585 -18.13 -20.91 32.27
N GLU A 586 -18.35 -19.63 31.91
CA GLU A 586 -19.71 -19.03 31.83
C GLU A 586 -20.70 -19.80 30.92
N ASP A 587 -20.21 -20.66 30.01
CA ASP A 587 -20.99 -21.50 29.10
C ASP A 587 -21.27 -22.94 29.60
N ALA A 588 -20.92 -23.30 30.83
CA ALA A 588 -21.13 -24.67 31.33
C ALA A 588 -22.57 -24.92 31.79
N ASP A 589 -23.15 -26.00 31.25
CA ASP A 589 -24.47 -26.55 31.58
C ASP A 589 -24.66 -26.70 33.11
N VAL A 590 -25.84 -26.33 33.61
CA VAL A 590 -26.18 -26.28 35.04
C VAL A 590 -25.87 -27.60 35.78
N GLY A 591 -25.91 -28.73 35.07
CA GLY A 591 -25.56 -30.06 35.60
C GLY A 591 -24.07 -30.24 35.95
N GLN A 592 -23.13 -29.66 35.20
CA GLN A 592 -21.69 -29.77 35.51
C GLN A 592 -21.30 -28.96 36.74
N ARG A 593 -21.97 -27.81 36.96
CA ARG A 593 -21.79 -26.98 38.16
C ARG A 593 -22.20 -27.70 39.45
N VAL A 594 -23.26 -28.50 39.41
CA VAL A 594 -23.72 -29.29 40.57
C VAL A 594 -22.74 -30.43 40.90
N VAL A 595 -22.16 -31.08 39.88
CA VAL A 595 -21.15 -32.15 40.07
C VAL A 595 -19.83 -31.59 40.61
N ALA A 596 -19.39 -30.42 40.14
CA ALA A 596 -18.22 -29.72 40.67
C ALA A 596 -18.42 -29.27 42.14
N GLN A 597 -19.62 -28.80 42.50
CA GLN A 597 -19.95 -28.45 43.88
C GLN A 597 -19.98 -29.66 44.83
N LEU A 598 -20.41 -30.83 44.35
CA LEU A 598 -20.35 -32.08 45.12
C LEU A 598 -18.91 -32.57 45.32
N ALA A 599 -18.03 -32.34 44.34
CA ALA A 599 -16.60 -32.62 44.46
C ALA A 599 -15.91 -31.66 45.46
N ASP A 600 -16.20 -30.36 45.40
CA ASP A 600 -15.73 -29.34 46.36
C ASP A 600 -16.19 -29.66 47.81
N LEU A 601 -17.43 -30.14 47.98
CA LEU A 601 -17.95 -30.59 49.28
C LEU A 601 -17.21 -31.83 49.80
N SER A 602 -16.84 -32.77 48.91
CA SER A 602 -16.05 -33.95 49.26
C SER A 602 -14.61 -33.59 49.64
N GLU A 603 -14.01 -32.63 48.94
CA GLU A 603 -12.64 -32.16 49.21
C GLU A 603 -12.57 -31.28 50.47
N GLY A 604 -13.57 -30.42 50.69
CA GLY A 604 -13.77 -29.68 51.93
C GLY A 604 -13.95 -30.61 53.15
N MET A 605 -14.64 -31.74 52.98
CA MET A 605 -14.76 -32.77 54.02
C MET A 605 -13.42 -33.46 54.30
N LYS A 606 -12.56 -33.66 53.29
CA LYS A 606 -11.20 -34.19 53.46
C LYS A 606 -10.25 -33.18 54.11
N SER A 607 -10.34 -31.89 53.78
CA SER A 607 -9.55 -30.85 54.44
C SER A 607 -9.98 -30.65 55.89
N LEU A 608 -11.28 -30.72 56.19
CA LEU A 608 -11.80 -30.72 57.56
C LEU A 608 -11.38 -31.96 58.34
N ALA A 609 -11.35 -33.14 57.70
CA ALA A 609 -10.82 -34.37 58.32
C ALA A 609 -9.32 -34.26 58.64
N SER A 610 -8.53 -33.53 57.84
CA SER A 610 -7.10 -33.31 58.11
C SER A 610 -6.82 -32.29 59.22
N VAL A 611 -7.78 -31.43 59.55
CA VAL A 611 -7.69 -30.45 60.65
C VAL A 611 -8.30 -30.99 61.96
N ALA A 612 -9.08 -32.08 61.89
CA ALA A 612 -9.80 -32.66 63.02
C ALA A 612 -8.94 -33.52 63.98
N ASP A 613 -7.66 -33.74 63.70
CA ASP A 613 -6.79 -34.60 64.53
C ASP A 613 -6.12 -33.86 65.71
N ALA A 614 -6.51 -32.61 65.98
CA ALA A 614 -5.98 -31.83 67.09
C ALA A 614 -7.05 -30.96 67.78
N ARG A 615 -7.92 -31.58 68.60
CA ARG A 615 -8.28 -31.14 69.98
C ARG A 615 -9.53 -31.84 70.54
N GLU A 616 -9.45 -32.11 71.84
CA GLU A 616 -10.45 -32.64 72.78
C GLU A 616 -11.72 -31.76 72.98
N PRO A 617 -12.78 -32.28 73.64
CA PRO A 617 -14.17 -32.05 73.26
C PRO A 617 -14.84 -30.86 73.95
N VAL A 618 -15.71 -30.16 73.22
CA VAL A 618 -16.66 -29.19 73.78
C VAL A 618 -18.08 -29.55 73.36
N ALA A 619 -18.97 -29.52 74.35
CA ALA A 619 -20.40 -29.82 74.41
C ALA A 619 -21.21 -29.90 73.10
N ALA A 620 -22.00 -30.98 72.98
CA ALA A 620 -22.94 -31.26 71.90
C ALA A 620 -24.05 -30.19 71.78
N ALA A 621 -24.29 -29.72 70.55
CA ALA A 621 -25.40 -28.83 70.20
C ALA A 621 -26.78 -29.54 70.28
N PRO A 622 -27.88 -28.83 70.58
CA PRO A 622 -29.19 -29.41 70.88
C PRO A 622 -29.99 -29.72 69.61
N TRP A 623 -29.52 -30.70 68.83
CA TRP A 623 -30.22 -31.27 67.68
C TRP A 623 -31.67 -31.74 67.93
N PRO A 624 -32.05 -32.23 69.13
CA PRO A 624 -33.44 -32.63 69.40
C PRO A 624 -34.44 -31.47 69.33
N ALA A 625 -34.02 -30.25 69.67
CA ALA A 625 -34.90 -29.08 69.63
C ALA A 625 -35.14 -28.58 68.19
N LEU A 626 -34.17 -28.76 67.29
CA LEU A 626 -34.27 -28.38 65.89
C LEU A 626 -35.15 -29.35 65.08
N LEU A 627 -35.05 -30.66 65.38
CA LEU A 627 -35.91 -31.70 64.80
C LEU A 627 -37.37 -31.53 65.21
N ALA A 628 -37.65 -31.22 66.49
CA ALA A 628 -39.01 -30.99 66.98
C ALA A 628 -39.69 -29.75 66.38
N ALA A 629 -38.91 -28.75 65.93
CA ALA A 629 -39.43 -27.57 65.24
C ALA A 629 -39.77 -27.86 63.78
N LEU A 630 -39.00 -28.72 63.12
CA LEU A 630 -39.24 -29.16 61.73
C LEU A 630 -40.42 -30.13 61.62
N GLU A 631 -40.61 -31.02 62.60
CA GLU A 631 -41.75 -31.95 62.64
C GLU A 631 -43.10 -31.21 62.82
N LYS A 632 -43.12 -30.07 63.50
CA LYS A 632 -44.32 -29.22 63.63
C LYS A 632 -44.76 -28.54 62.33
N LEU A 633 -43.85 -28.39 61.37
CA LEU A 633 -44.16 -27.82 60.04
C LEU A 633 -44.70 -28.87 59.04
N ALA A 634 -44.62 -30.17 59.37
CA ALA A 634 -44.90 -31.26 58.44
C ALA A 634 -46.28 -31.94 58.61
N VAL A 635 -47.15 -31.49 59.54
CA VAL A 635 -48.46 -32.14 59.77
C VAL A 635 -49.59 -31.37 59.07
N ARG A 636 -50.05 -31.92 57.93
CA ARG A 636 -51.34 -31.62 57.27
C ARG A 636 -52.25 -32.84 57.51
N GLU A 637 -53.49 -32.63 57.95
CA GLU A 637 -54.44 -33.68 58.36
C GLU A 637 -54.95 -34.59 57.20
N PRO A 638 -55.47 -35.80 57.52
CA PRO A 638 -55.56 -36.93 56.59
C PRO A 638 -56.95 -37.12 55.94
N ALA A 639 -56.98 -37.78 54.78
CA ALA A 639 -58.19 -38.41 54.23
C ALA A 639 -58.12 -39.94 54.41
N PRO A 640 -59.24 -40.64 54.68
CA PRO A 640 -59.24 -42.01 55.20
C PRO A 640 -59.19 -43.12 54.14
N ALA A 641 -58.98 -44.33 54.67
CA ALA A 641 -58.53 -45.61 54.12
C ALA A 641 -59.49 -46.35 53.13
N PRO A 642 -59.01 -47.42 52.45
CA PRO A 642 -59.59 -48.06 51.25
C PRO A 642 -60.60 -49.19 51.61
N VAL A 643 -61.41 -49.82 50.73
CA VAL A 643 -61.21 -50.66 49.50
C VAL A 643 -62.64 -51.15 49.05
N PRO A 644 -62.89 -51.99 48.00
CA PRO A 644 -62.24 -52.21 46.68
C PRO A 644 -63.23 -52.36 45.46
N VAL A 645 -62.65 -52.48 44.24
CA VAL A 645 -63.15 -53.00 42.92
C VAL A 645 -64.34 -52.23 42.26
N SER A 646 -64.32 -51.75 41.02
CA SER A 646 -63.95 -52.40 39.74
C SER A 646 -63.90 -51.35 38.59
N GLU A 647 -63.02 -51.64 37.62
CA GLU A 647 -63.14 -51.38 36.16
C GLU A 647 -63.34 -49.97 35.56
N THR A 648 -62.37 -49.67 34.67
CA THR A 648 -62.45 -48.95 33.39
C THR A 648 -62.50 -47.41 33.31
N ARG A 649 -61.46 -46.92 32.60
CA ARG A 649 -61.41 -45.88 31.56
C ARG A 649 -61.46 -44.38 31.90
N GLU A 650 -60.42 -43.74 31.35
CA GLU A 650 -60.39 -42.46 30.59
C GLU A 650 -60.34 -41.11 31.34
N ALA A 651 -59.14 -40.50 31.18
CA ALA A 651 -58.86 -39.16 30.68
C ALA A 651 -59.51 -37.90 31.30
N ASP A 652 -58.58 -37.01 31.65
CA ASP A 652 -58.54 -35.57 31.34
C ASP A 652 -58.93 -34.50 32.38
N THR A 653 -58.01 -33.52 32.38
CA THR A 653 -58.06 -32.13 32.87
C THR A 653 -57.68 -31.79 34.31
N ALA A 654 -56.71 -30.88 34.39
CA ALA A 654 -56.16 -30.23 35.58
C ALA A 654 -56.98 -29.01 36.04
N PRO A 655 -56.81 -28.60 37.31
CA PRO A 655 -56.84 -27.18 37.72
C PRO A 655 -55.60 -26.83 38.58
N SER A 656 -55.22 -25.59 38.91
CA SER A 656 -55.35 -24.23 38.35
C SER A 656 -54.32 -23.36 39.13
N ALA A 657 -53.82 -22.29 38.50
CA ALA A 657 -52.67 -21.47 38.92
C ALA A 657 -52.91 -20.51 40.12
N SER A 658 -53.88 -20.80 41.00
CA SER A 658 -54.23 -19.93 42.14
C SER A 658 -53.42 -20.24 43.41
N ALA A 659 -52.88 -21.45 43.57
CA ALA A 659 -52.16 -21.84 44.79
C ALA A 659 -50.68 -21.38 44.84
N LEU A 660 -50.08 -21.07 43.69
CA LEU A 660 -48.67 -20.66 43.57
C LEU A 660 -48.44 -19.18 43.89
N LEU A 661 -49.46 -18.33 43.71
CA LEU A 661 -49.38 -16.89 44.00
C LEU A 661 -49.46 -16.58 45.50
N THR A 662 -50.10 -17.42 46.30
CA THR A 662 -50.18 -17.25 47.77
C THR A 662 -48.92 -17.71 48.50
N ALA A 663 -48.09 -18.56 47.87
CA ALA A 663 -46.87 -19.11 48.46
C ALA A 663 -45.64 -18.19 48.33
N LEU A 664 -45.68 -17.17 47.46
CA LEU A 664 -44.54 -16.28 47.16
C LEU A 664 -44.63 -14.90 47.83
N ALA A 665 -45.71 -14.58 48.55
CA ALA A 665 -45.89 -13.30 49.24
C ALA A 665 -44.78 -12.94 50.26
N PRO A 666 -44.28 -13.84 51.13
CA PRO A 666 -43.27 -13.47 52.13
C PRO A 666 -41.86 -13.27 51.54
N LEU A 667 -41.62 -13.67 50.29
CA LEU A 667 -40.32 -13.51 49.63
C LEU A 667 -40.16 -12.11 48.99
N VAL A 668 -41.27 -11.52 48.55
CA VAL A 668 -41.33 -10.17 47.96
C VAL A 668 -41.20 -9.08 49.05
N GLU A 669 -41.81 -9.27 50.23
CA GLU A 669 -41.63 -8.36 51.38
C GLU A 669 -40.18 -8.32 51.89
N SER A 670 -39.46 -9.45 51.85
CA SER A 670 -38.06 -9.52 52.31
C SER A 670 -37.07 -8.80 51.39
N LEU A 671 -37.39 -8.69 50.10
CA LEU A 671 -36.58 -7.99 49.10
C LEU A 671 -36.82 -6.47 49.13
N GLN A 672 -38.04 -6.03 49.44
CA GLN A 672 -38.36 -4.60 49.59
C GLN A 672 -37.70 -3.99 50.84
N ALA A 673 -37.69 -4.70 51.97
CA ALA A 673 -37.06 -4.23 53.21
C ALA A 673 -35.52 -4.06 53.13
N ARG A 674 -34.83 -4.84 52.26
CA ARG A 674 -33.38 -4.68 52.01
C ARG A 674 -33.05 -3.52 51.08
N THR A 675 -33.99 -3.13 50.21
CA THR A 675 -33.78 -2.06 49.22
C THR A 675 -33.90 -0.67 49.89
N GLU A 676 -34.75 -0.54 50.92
CA GLU A 676 -34.89 0.70 51.71
C GLU A 676 -33.69 0.98 52.62
N GLN A 677 -33.00 -0.04 53.14
CA GLN A 677 -31.76 0.16 53.92
C GLN A 677 -30.57 0.61 53.06
N GLN A 678 -30.52 0.23 51.78
CA GLN A 678 -29.45 0.62 50.85
C GLN A 678 -29.59 2.06 50.35
N SER A 679 -30.82 2.56 50.19
CA SER A 679 -31.09 3.94 49.75
C SER A 679 -30.81 4.98 50.84
N LEU A 680 -31.03 4.65 52.12
CA LEU A 680 -30.71 5.51 53.27
C LEU A 680 -29.20 5.69 53.47
N LEU A 681 -28.38 4.66 53.19
CA LEU A 681 -26.91 4.73 53.23
C LEU A 681 -26.33 5.57 52.10
N LEU A 682 -26.91 5.49 50.88
CA LEU A 682 -26.52 6.36 49.77
C LEU A 682 -26.94 7.82 50.01
N GLY A 683 -28.09 8.06 50.65
CA GLY A 683 -28.59 9.39 50.99
C GLY A 683 -27.72 10.15 52.00
N GLU A 684 -27.21 9.47 53.03
CA GLU A 684 -26.26 10.08 53.99
C GLU A 684 -24.87 10.32 53.37
N LEU A 685 -24.39 9.45 52.48
CA LEU A 685 -23.13 9.62 51.75
C LEU A 685 -23.17 10.81 50.77
N VAL A 686 -24.31 11.05 50.10
CA VAL A 686 -24.50 12.20 49.20
C VAL A 686 -24.63 13.51 49.98
N ARG A 687 -25.19 13.49 51.20
CA ARG A 687 -25.28 14.67 52.06
C ARG A 687 -23.91 15.12 52.59
N LEU A 688 -22.97 14.19 52.77
CA LEU A 688 -21.57 14.47 53.14
C LEU A 688 -20.72 14.99 51.97
N ALA A 689 -21.10 14.72 50.72
CA ALA A 689 -20.38 15.16 49.51
C ALA A 689 -20.82 16.54 48.97
N GLY A 690 -21.86 17.15 49.55
CA GLY A 690 -22.52 18.37 49.03
C GLY A 690 -22.08 19.72 49.60
N GLN A 691 -20.98 19.82 50.34
CA GLN A 691 -20.42 21.12 50.77
C GLN A 691 -19.28 21.57 49.84
N GLY A 692 -19.61 22.25 48.74
CA GLY A 692 -18.61 22.85 47.85
C GLY A 692 -19.14 23.42 46.53
N GLY A 693 -19.77 24.61 46.58
CA GLY A 693 -19.77 25.69 45.56
C GLY A 693 -20.05 25.45 44.06
N GLY A 694 -21.09 26.15 43.54
CA GLY A 694 -20.98 26.90 42.26
C GLY A 694 -21.95 26.61 41.10
N ARG A 695 -23.12 27.29 41.09
CA ARG A 695 -23.94 27.87 39.97
C ARG A 695 -23.95 27.27 38.54
N GLU A 696 -25.12 26.82 38.07
CA GLU A 696 -26.04 27.46 37.05
C GLU A 696 -27.27 26.54 36.72
N PRO A 697 -28.37 27.02 36.10
CA PRO A 697 -29.74 26.72 36.57
C PRO A 697 -30.30 25.37 36.09
N ALA A 698 -30.91 24.62 37.02
CA ALA A 698 -31.58 23.36 36.75
C ALA A 698 -33.09 23.55 36.53
N LEU A 699 -33.59 23.01 35.42
CA LEU A 699 -35.02 22.76 35.15
C LEU A 699 -35.68 22.08 36.36
N SER A 700 -36.95 22.44 36.62
CA SER A 700 -37.67 21.99 37.82
C SER A 700 -37.84 20.46 37.83
N GLU A 701 -37.78 19.88 39.03
CA GLU A 701 -37.85 18.43 39.28
C GLU A 701 -39.15 17.82 38.70
N THR A 702 -40.23 18.62 38.69
CA THR A 702 -41.54 18.31 38.12
C THR A 702 -41.51 18.18 36.59
N GLU A 703 -40.73 18.99 35.88
CA GLU A 703 -40.60 18.92 34.41
C GLU A 703 -39.76 17.71 33.96
N ARG A 704 -38.77 17.30 34.76
CA ARG A 704 -37.97 16.09 34.50
C ARG A 704 -38.76 14.81 34.72
N GLN A 705 -39.59 14.75 35.76
CA GLN A 705 -40.48 13.61 35.99
C GLN A 705 -41.52 13.48 34.86
N ALA A 706 -42.12 14.58 34.40
CA ALA A 706 -43.08 14.56 33.30
C ALA A 706 -42.46 14.09 31.96
N GLN A 707 -41.20 14.46 31.68
CA GLN A 707 -40.49 13.98 30.49
C GLN A 707 -40.09 12.51 30.60
N LEU A 708 -39.72 12.04 31.78
CA LEU A 708 -39.36 10.63 32.02
C LEU A 708 -40.58 9.72 31.90
N GLU A 709 -41.72 10.11 32.47
CA GLU A 709 -42.97 9.36 32.32
C GLU A 709 -43.44 9.31 30.87
N LYS A 710 -43.28 10.40 30.12
CA LYS A 710 -43.59 10.43 28.68
C LYS A 710 -42.68 9.50 27.88
N ALA A 711 -41.37 9.49 28.17
CA ALA A 711 -40.39 8.64 27.50
C ALA A 711 -40.60 7.15 27.83
N LEU A 712 -40.94 6.81 29.07
CA LEU A 712 -41.27 5.44 29.49
C LEU A 712 -42.56 4.94 28.85
N LYS A 713 -43.56 5.82 28.69
CA LYS A 713 -44.81 5.51 27.99
C LYS A 713 -44.59 5.27 26.50
N GLU A 714 -43.82 6.12 25.82
CA GLU A 714 -43.44 5.92 24.41
C GLU A 714 -42.59 4.66 24.19
N PHE A 715 -41.69 4.33 25.12
CA PHE A 715 -40.91 3.10 25.07
C PHE A 715 -41.80 1.86 25.25
N SER A 716 -42.74 1.91 26.20
CA SER A 716 -43.74 0.85 26.40
C SER A 716 -44.64 0.66 25.18
N ASP A 717 -45.09 1.73 24.54
CA ASP A 717 -45.96 1.67 23.36
C ASP A 717 -45.23 1.14 22.10
N ARG A 718 -43.91 1.37 22.00
CA ARG A 718 -43.04 0.78 20.96
C ARG A 718 -42.75 -0.70 21.20
N LEU A 719 -42.62 -1.13 22.45
CA LEU A 719 -42.41 -2.54 22.82
C LEU A 719 -43.65 -3.40 22.56
N HIS A 720 -44.85 -2.83 22.69
CA HIS A 720 -46.11 -3.51 22.44
C HIS A 720 -46.61 -3.38 20.99
N GLY A 721 -45.79 -2.85 20.08
CA GLY A 721 -46.05 -2.85 18.63
C GLY A 721 -47.23 -2.00 18.17
N ARG A 722 -47.68 -1.01 18.96
CA ARG A 722 -48.85 -0.17 18.63
C ARG A 722 -48.52 1.07 17.79
N ILE A 723 -47.23 1.32 17.49
CA ILE A 723 -46.75 2.38 16.59
C ILE A 723 -45.59 1.82 15.77
N GLN A 724 -45.60 1.96 14.43
CA GLN A 724 -44.48 1.56 13.57
C GLN A 724 -43.32 2.56 13.67
N ARG A 725 -42.09 2.03 13.55
CA ARG A 725 -40.81 2.69 13.89
C ARG A 725 -40.61 4.08 13.30
#